data_AF-A0A365PC62-F1
#
_entry.id   AF-A0A365PC62-F1
#
_cell.length_a   1.000
_cell.length_b   1.000
_cell.length_c   1.000
_cell.angle_alpha   90.00
_cell.angle_beta   90.00
_cell.angle_gamma   90.00
#
_symmetry.space_group_name_H-M   'P 1'
#
loop_
_entity.id
_entity.type
_entity.pdbx_description
1 polymer ?
#
loop_
_entity_poly.entity_id
_entity_poly.type
_entity_poly.pdbx_seq_one_letter_code
_entity_poly.pdbx_strand_id
1 'polypeptide(L)'
;APRPQGGPRPAPGQGGPRPGGARPGAPGQGGPRPPQRSGAPGQGGPRPNPGNMPARPSPGQMPGQVARPAAGRGRPGGPGGRPGGGGFRPGGGGGAPAAGGGGFRGRPGGGNRGRGGAAGAFGRPGGAPRRGRKSKRQKRQEYDSMRAPEVGGVRLPDGRGQVLRLAQGASLSDFADKIDVNPAQLVQALFNLGEMVTATQSVTPETLQLLGEEMGFKVQIVSPEDEDRELLDSFDLSFGEDEGDESDLEIRPAVVTVMGHVDHGKTRLLDSIRSAKVGEGEAGGITQHIGAYQVTVPVDDVDRTITFIDTPGHEAFTAMRARGAKSTDIAIIVVAADDGVMPQTVEAINHAQAAEVPVVVAVNKIDKEGAQPDKIRGQMTEYGLVPEEYGGDTMFVDISAKQGLNIESLLEAVVLTADASLDLRANPDMDAQGVAIEAHLDRGRGPVATVLIQRGTLRVGDSIVAGDAYGRVRRMVDEHGEDVTEATPSRPVQVIGLTSVCGAGDTLMVVEEDRTARQIADRRNARKRNAMAARSRRRISLEDLDSHLKETSQLNLIIKGDNSGTVEALEEALLGIEIDDEVQLRVIDRGVGAVTETNVNLAAASDAVIIGFNVRAEGKATELANREGVDIRYYSIIYQAIDEIESALKGMLKPIYEEKKLGQAEIRNMFRSSKVGNIAGCMVLDGIMRRNAKARLIRDGKVVAEEMTISSLRREKDDATEVREGFECGLTVTYSDIKIGDIIETYELVEKPRD
;
A
#
# COMPACT_ATOMS: atom_id res chain seq x y z
N ALA A 1 73.81 42.21 -33.66
CA ALA A 1 73.06 43.48 -33.85
C ALA A 1 71.80 43.44 -32.96
N PRO A 2 71.14 44.58 -32.64
CA PRO A 2 70.36 44.77 -31.41
C PRO A 2 68.93 44.13 -31.45
N ARG A 3 68.17 43.84 -30.38
CA ARG A 3 67.85 44.53 -29.07
C ARG A 3 66.95 45.80 -29.25
N PRO A 4 66.12 46.20 -28.25
CA PRO A 4 64.99 45.48 -27.63
C PRO A 4 63.78 46.40 -27.27
N GLN A 5 62.73 45.87 -26.60
CA GLN A 5 61.83 46.58 -25.64
C GLN A 5 60.94 45.53 -24.95
N GLY A 6 60.56 45.56 -23.67
CA GLY A 6 60.95 46.44 -22.56
C GLY A 6 59.77 46.71 -21.59
N GLY A 7 59.69 46.03 -20.43
CA GLY A 7 58.66 46.31 -19.40
C GLY A 7 58.86 45.51 -18.08
N PRO A 8 58.46 46.01 -16.89
CA PRO A 8 59.26 45.76 -15.66
C PRO A 8 58.51 45.20 -14.41
N ARG A 9 59.31 44.83 -13.39
CA ARG A 9 58.96 44.68 -11.95
C ARG A 9 59.75 45.73 -11.12
N PRO A 10 59.36 46.12 -9.88
CA PRO A 10 59.86 45.45 -8.65
C PRO A 10 58.92 45.44 -7.41
N ALA A 11 59.42 44.92 -6.27
CA ALA A 11 58.77 44.50 -5.00
C ALA A 11 58.75 45.62 -3.89
N PRO A 12 58.71 45.41 -2.52
CA PRO A 12 58.80 44.23 -1.59
C PRO A 12 57.56 44.08 -0.62
N GLY A 13 57.50 43.28 0.48
CA GLY A 13 58.33 42.23 1.11
C GLY A 13 57.90 41.86 2.58
N GLN A 14 58.70 41.02 3.28
CA GLN A 14 58.60 40.50 4.69
C GLN A 14 57.53 39.41 4.98
N GLY A 15 57.82 38.27 5.65
CA GLY A 15 59.07 37.66 6.16
C GLY A 15 58.89 36.15 6.52
N GLY A 16 59.97 35.35 6.62
CA GLY A 16 59.95 33.88 6.90
C GLY A 16 60.35 33.51 8.34
N PRO A 17 60.92 32.30 8.66
CA PRO A 17 61.12 31.08 7.86
C PRO A 17 60.72 29.72 8.57
N ARG A 18 61.00 28.56 7.94
CA ARG A 18 60.81 27.15 8.42
C ARG A 18 62.09 26.58 9.12
N PRO A 19 62.38 25.24 9.29
CA PRO A 19 61.62 23.96 9.46
C PRO A 19 62.18 22.96 10.56
N GLY A 20 61.59 21.75 10.69
CA GLY A 20 62.25 20.50 11.22
C GLY A 20 61.83 20.03 12.63
N GLY A 21 61.85 18.74 13.04
CA GLY A 21 62.31 17.46 12.46
C GLY A 21 61.75 16.23 13.25
N ALA A 22 62.22 14.99 13.01
CA ALA A 22 61.48 13.73 13.32
C ALA A 22 61.95 12.86 14.54
N ARG A 23 61.06 11.92 14.96
CA ARG A 23 61.18 10.57 15.63
C ARG A 23 62.56 10.08 16.16
N PRO A 24 62.66 9.20 17.22
CA PRO A 24 61.90 7.92 17.37
C PRO A 24 61.66 7.34 18.81
N GLY A 25 61.04 6.15 18.93
CA GLY A 25 61.26 5.20 20.05
C GLY A 25 60.03 4.74 20.87
N ALA A 26 59.93 3.43 21.16
CA ALA A 26 58.96 2.75 22.05
C ALA A 26 59.75 1.94 23.13
N PRO A 27 59.19 1.05 24.01
CA PRO A 27 57.79 0.64 24.27
C PRO A 27 57.40 0.51 25.78
N GLY A 28 56.19 0.03 26.11
CA GLY A 28 55.82 -0.44 27.47
C GLY A 28 54.35 -0.83 27.68
N GLN A 29 54.08 -2.02 28.24
CA GLN A 29 52.73 -2.56 28.52
C GLN A 29 52.25 -2.24 29.96
N GLY A 30 50.93 -2.28 30.19
CA GLY A 30 50.35 -2.52 31.53
C GLY A 30 49.02 -1.82 31.84
N GLY A 31 47.97 -2.60 32.15
CA GLY A 31 46.85 -2.17 33.01
C GLY A 31 46.87 -2.98 34.32
N PRO A 32 45.77 -3.08 35.10
CA PRO A 32 44.58 -2.20 35.18
C PRO A 32 44.12 -1.87 36.64
N ARG A 33 43.17 -0.93 36.79
CA ARG A 33 42.32 -0.67 38.02
C ARG A 33 43.05 -0.23 39.31
N PRO A 34 42.32 0.15 40.40
CA PRO A 34 41.11 0.99 40.54
C PRO A 34 41.43 2.20 41.48
N PRO A 35 40.45 2.93 42.08
CA PRO A 35 39.88 2.46 43.36
C PRO A 35 38.41 2.87 43.63
N GLN A 36 37.87 2.33 44.73
CA GLN A 36 36.63 2.76 45.36
C GLN A 36 36.91 3.11 46.85
N ARG A 37 36.03 3.91 47.44
CA ARG A 37 35.70 4.04 48.89
C ARG A 37 36.38 5.11 49.79
N SER A 38 35.46 5.93 50.34
CA SER A 38 35.26 6.31 51.76
C SER A 38 36.10 7.40 52.44
N GLY A 39 35.39 8.40 52.99
CA GLY A 39 35.84 9.34 54.02
C GLY A 39 34.84 10.49 54.23
N ALA A 40 34.15 10.54 55.37
CA ALA A 40 33.34 11.69 55.84
C ALA A 40 34.28 12.74 56.51
N PRO A 41 33.87 13.94 57.02
CA PRO A 41 32.54 14.32 57.56
C PRO A 41 32.05 15.78 57.33
N GLY A 42 30.84 16.12 57.81
CA GLY A 42 30.56 17.47 58.36
C GLY A 42 29.32 18.25 57.88
N GLN A 43 28.31 18.35 58.76
CA GLN A 43 27.37 19.47 59.02
C GLN A 43 26.75 20.32 57.87
N GLY A 44 25.40 20.42 57.91
CA GLY A 44 24.71 21.71 57.99
C GLY A 44 23.95 22.22 56.75
N GLY A 45 22.61 22.07 56.74
CA GLY A 45 21.70 22.73 55.78
C GLY A 45 20.21 22.55 56.13
N PRO A 46 19.34 23.60 56.14
CA PRO A 46 17.95 23.49 56.59
C PRO A 46 16.95 23.04 55.50
N ARG A 47 15.82 22.48 55.95
CA ARG A 47 14.67 22.06 55.12
C ARG A 47 13.84 23.26 54.59
N PRO A 48 13.24 23.16 53.39
CA PRO A 48 12.06 23.95 53.01
C PRO A 48 10.74 23.34 53.52
N ASN A 49 9.70 24.18 53.63
CA ASN A 49 8.40 23.87 54.25
C ASN A 49 7.37 23.36 53.20
N PRO A 50 6.36 22.54 53.57
CA PRO A 50 5.35 22.04 52.62
C PRO A 50 4.22 23.06 52.45
N GLY A 51 4.07 23.62 51.24
CA GLY A 51 3.12 24.72 51.02
C GLY A 51 2.70 24.97 49.58
N ASN A 52 2.86 23.98 48.67
CA ASN A 52 2.32 24.05 47.30
C ASN A 52 2.16 22.64 46.70
N MET A 53 0.91 22.14 46.69
CA MET A 53 0.47 21.05 45.80
C MET A 53 -0.83 21.50 45.12
N PRO A 54 -0.92 21.46 43.77
CA PRO A 54 -2.18 21.69 43.07
C PRO A 54 -3.17 20.53 43.24
N ALA A 55 -4.46 20.84 43.36
CA ALA A 55 -5.53 19.86 43.52
C ALA A 55 -6.16 19.44 42.16
N ARG A 56 -6.81 18.26 42.15
CA ARG A 56 -7.51 17.69 40.99
C ARG A 56 -8.83 18.43 40.68
N PRO A 57 -9.32 18.41 39.42
CA PRO A 57 -10.56 19.07 39.02
C PRO A 57 -11.80 18.16 39.13
N SER A 58 -12.99 18.77 39.31
CA SER A 58 -14.31 18.18 39.03
C SER A 58 -15.37 19.29 38.90
N PRO A 59 -16.53 19.05 38.24
CA PRO A 59 -17.06 20.03 37.29
C PRO A 59 -18.30 20.80 37.74
N GLY A 60 -18.45 22.04 37.26
CA GLY A 60 -19.71 22.79 37.32
C GLY A 60 -19.62 24.24 36.83
N GLN A 61 -20.59 24.63 35.99
CA GLN A 61 -20.99 26.01 35.63
C GLN A 61 -20.07 26.83 34.67
N MET A 62 -20.53 26.92 33.42
CA MET A 62 -20.46 28.12 32.54
C MET A 62 -21.27 29.31 33.15
N PRO A 63 -21.21 30.57 32.66
CA PRO A 63 -20.83 31.00 31.30
C PRO A 63 -20.05 32.34 31.14
N GLY A 64 -19.65 32.64 29.89
CA GLY A 64 -19.95 33.96 29.30
C GLY A 64 -18.81 34.90 28.89
N GLN A 65 -18.75 35.17 27.58
CA GLN A 65 -18.30 36.42 26.91
C GLN A 65 -16.85 36.91 27.09
N VAL A 66 -16.12 36.95 25.95
CA VAL A 66 -14.82 37.63 25.82
C VAL A 66 -15.00 38.92 25.01
N ALA A 67 -14.55 40.05 25.56
CA ALA A 67 -14.41 41.33 24.87
C ALA A 67 -12.93 41.71 24.73
N ARG A 68 -12.60 42.45 23.67
CA ARG A 68 -11.22 42.81 23.27
C ARG A 68 -10.56 43.84 24.21
N PRO A 69 -9.23 43.79 24.41
CA PRO A 69 -8.44 44.93 24.89
C PRO A 69 -7.98 45.84 23.73
N ALA A 70 -7.59 47.08 24.06
CA ALA A 70 -7.18 48.10 23.09
C ALA A 70 -5.82 48.76 23.42
N ALA A 71 -5.02 48.93 22.35
CA ALA A 71 -4.11 50.03 22.02
C ALA A 71 -3.12 50.67 23.03
N GLY A 72 -1.85 50.71 22.61
CA GLY A 72 -0.88 51.78 22.88
C GLY A 72 0.55 51.38 22.45
N ARG A 73 1.45 52.28 22.01
CA ARG A 73 1.36 53.66 21.50
C ARG A 73 2.73 54.01 20.86
N GLY A 74 2.81 54.58 19.66
CA GLY A 74 4.09 54.95 19.01
C GLY A 74 3.89 55.93 17.82
N ARG A 75 4.82 56.88 17.64
CA ARG A 75 4.73 58.10 16.78
C ARG A 75 6.17 58.52 16.40
N PRO A 76 6.44 59.56 15.57
CA PRO A 76 5.82 60.02 14.31
C PRO A 76 6.84 60.23 13.16
N GLY A 77 6.35 60.44 11.92
CA GLY A 77 7.15 61.04 10.83
C GLY A 77 6.39 61.14 9.51
N GLY A 78 6.33 62.32 8.88
CA GLY A 78 5.75 62.56 7.54
C GLY A 78 6.64 63.55 6.76
N PRO A 79 6.18 64.21 5.66
CA PRO A 79 4.83 64.24 5.09
C PRO A 79 4.75 64.06 3.55
N GLY A 80 3.55 63.94 2.97
CA GLY A 80 3.33 64.17 1.53
C GLY A 80 1.97 63.73 0.96
N GLY A 81 1.19 64.67 0.40
CA GLY A 81 0.17 64.40 -0.64
C GLY A 81 -1.23 63.88 -0.23
N ARG A 82 -2.28 64.61 -0.60
CA ARG A 82 -3.73 64.27 -0.60
C ARG A 82 -4.38 65.04 -1.79
N PRO A 83 -5.65 64.84 -2.19
CA PRO A 83 -6.65 63.84 -1.78
C PRO A 83 -7.51 63.19 -2.90
N GLY A 84 -8.30 62.17 -2.53
CA GLY A 84 -9.53 61.72 -3.21
C GLY A 84 -10.22 60.67 -2.32
N GLY A 85 -11.25 61.03 -1.54
CA GLY A 85 -12.67 60.75 -1.88
C GLY A 85 -12.97 59.24 -1.76
N GLY A 86 -13.59 58.67 -0.72
CA GLY A 86 -14.61 59.21 0.21
C GLY A 86 -16.02 58.87 -0.31
N GLY A 87 -16.87 58.08 0.35
CA GLY A 87 -16.69 57.29 1.57
C GLY A 87 -18.01 56.72 2.11
N PHE A 88 -17.97 56.24 3.36
CA PHE A 88 -19.09 55.91 4.26
C PHE A 88 -19.90 54.61 4.09
N ARG A 89 -20.46 54.22 5.25
CA ARG A 89 -20.96 52.89 5.67
C ARG A 89 -22.43 53.01 6.16
N PRO A 90 -23.11 51.92 6.53
CA PRO A 90 -24.57 51.81 6.39
C PRO A 90 -25.36 52.09 7.68
N GLY A 91 -26.69 52.13 7.54
CA GLY A 91 -27.63 51.95 8.64
C GLY A 91 -29.07 52.28 8.25
N GLY A 92 -30.05 51.63 8.89
CA GLY A 92 -31.46 52.04 8.83
C GLY A 92 -32.43 50.92 8.43
N GLY A 93 -32.89 50.15 9.42
CA GLY A 93 -34.17 49.45 9.32
C GLY A 93 -35.31 50.38 9.73
N GLY A 94 -36.50 50.18 9.17
CA GLY A 94 -37.72 50.91 9.52
C GLY A 94 -38.91 50.34 8.74
N GLY A 95 -40.02 50.07 9.42
CA GLY A 95 -41.17 49.40 8.80
C GLY A 95 -42.43 50.28 8.69
N ALA A 96 -43.37 49.81 7.88
CA ALA A 96 -44.79 50.21 7.81
C ALA A 96 -45.11 51.64 7.25
N PRO A 97 -46.37 51.93 6.84
CA PRO A 97 -47.23 51.10 5.98
C PRO A 97 -48.09 51.88 4.93
N ALA A 98 -48.74 51.13 4.04
CA ALA A 98 -50.10 51.32 3.48
C ALA A 98 -50.52 52.58 2.67
N ALA A 99 -50.80 52.37 1.37
CA ALA A 99 -51.96 52.85 0.57
C ALA A 99 -51.88 52.21 -0.85
N GLY A 100 -52.92 51.97 -1.66
CA GLY A 100 -54.38 52.06 -1.49
C GLY A 100 -55.13 52.06 -2.85
N GLY A 101 -56.09 51.15 -3.09
CA GLY A 101 -56.90 51.03 -4.32
C GLY A 101 -56.19 50.34 -5.51
N GLY A 102 -56.80 49.64 -6.47
CA GLY A 102 -58.22 49.31 -6.80
C GLY A 102 -58.37 49.28 -8.34
N GLY A 103 -59.14 48.43 -9.04
CA GLY A 103 -59.97 47.25 -8.72
C GLY A 103 -60.60 46.67 -10.02
N PHE A 104 -61.45 45.61 -9.92
CA PHE A 104 -62.31 45.04 -11.00
C PHE A 104 -61.60 44.24 -12.16
N ARG A 105 -62.11 43.11 -12.69
CA ARG A 105 -63.28 42.23 -12.34
C ARG A 105 -63.09 40.83 -12.97
N GLY A 106 -63.39 39.74 -12.24
CA GLY A 106 -63.43 38.36 -12.78
C GLY A 106 -63.60 37.31 -11.67
N ARG A 107 -64.70 36.55 -11.66
CA ARG A 107 -65.23 35.69 -10.55
C ARG A 107 -65.99 34.50 -11.18
N PRO A 108 -66.39 33.40 -10.47
CA PRO A 108 -66.01 32.79 -9.16
C PRO A 108 -65.25 31.45 -9.35
N GLY A 109 -64.81 30.67 -8.35
CA GLY A 109 -64.97 30.60 -6.87
C GLY A 109 -65.15 29.11 -6.45
N GLY A 110 -64.94 28.64 -5.22
CA GLY A 110 -64.40 29.21 -3.98
C GLY A 110 -63.62 28.12 -3.21
N GLY A 111 -62.83 28.42 -2.18
CA GLY A 111 -63.34 28.67 -0.82
C GLY A 111 -63.17 27.39 0.05
N ASN A 112 -62.02 27.06 0.66
CA ASN A 112 -61.15 27.77 1.63
C ASN A 112 -61.57 27.57 3.11
N ARG A 113 -60.56 27.44 3.99
CA ARG A 113 -60.57 27.38 5.48
C ARG A 113 -61.08 26.06 6.11
N GLY A 114 -60.55 25.63 7.26
CA GLY A 114 -59.37 26.13 7.96
C GLY A 114 -59.38 25.93 9.49
N ARG A 115 -58.30 25.32 10.00
CA ARG A 115 -57.63 25.61 11.28
C ARG A 115 -58.44 25.57 12.60
N GLY A 116 -58.23 24.48 13.35
CA GLY A 116 -57.71 24.53 14.73
C GLY A 116 -58.66 24.85 15.90
N GLY A 117 -58.68 23.96 16.90
CA GLY A 117 -59.29 24.17 18.22
C GLY A 117 -59.04 22.97 19.12
N ALA A 118 -58.71 23.19 20.39
CA ALA A 118 -58.41 22.14 21.37
C ALA A 118 -59.46 22.08 22.50
N ALA A 119 -59.46 20.95 23.24
CA ALA A 119 -60.17 20.67 24.49
C ALA A 119 -61.69 20.39 24.45
N GLY A 120 -62.14 19.53 25.39
CA GLY A 120 -63.50 18.98 25.53
C GLY A 120 -63.55 17.49 25.13
N ALA A 121 -63.32 16.50 25.99
CA ALA A 121 -63.99 16.17 27.27
C ALA A 121 -65.50 15.86 27.11
N PHE A 122 -65.85 14.58 27.27
CA PHE A 122 -67.20 13.96 27.32
C PHE A 122 -68.05 13.93 26.02
N GLY A 123 -68.10 12.76 25.39
CA GLY A 123 -69.07 12.37 24.35
C GLY A 123 -69.04 10.85 24.09
N ARG A 124 -70.18 10.17 24.15
CA ARG A 124 -70.29 8.69 24.13
C ARG A 124 -70.22 8.07 22.70
N PRO A 125 -69.95 6.75 22.57
CA PRO A 125 -69.57 6.10 21.32
C PRO A 125 -70.76 5.56 20.51
N GLY A 126 -70.55 5.30 19.21
CA GLY A 126 -71.40 4.40 18.42
C GLY A 126 -71.60 4.82 16.96
N GLY A 127 -70.78 4.30 16.04
CA GLY A 127 -70.98 4.48 14.60
C GLY A 127 -69.99 3.63 13.78
N ALA A 128 -70.46 2.52 13.22
CA ALA A 128 -69.61 1.60 12.47
C ALA A 128 -69.18 2.19 11.10
N PRO A 129 -67.88 2.20 10.74
CA PRO A 129 -67.42 2.73 9.47
C PRO A 129 -67.78 1.78 8.32
N ARG A 130 -68.65 2.22 7.41
CA ARG A 130 -68.97 1.49 6.17
C ARG A 130 -67.71 1.38 5.28
N ARG A 131 -67.27 0.15 5.01
CA ARG A 131 -66.18 -0.15 4.05
C ARG A 131 -66.57 0.31 2.63
N GLY A 132 -65.95 1.40 2.16
CA GLY A 132 -66.00 1.80 0.76
C GLY A 132 -65.31 0.78 -0.17
N ARG A 133 -65.85 0.58 -1.36
CA ARG A 133 -65.34 -0.40 -2.34
C ARG A 133 -64.07 0.15 -3.00
N LYS A 134 -62.88 -0.32 -2.57
CA LYS A 134 -61.57 0.09 -3.09
C LYS A 134 -61.47 -0.01 -4.63
N SER A 135 -60.75 0.92 -5.25
CA SER A 135 -60.63 1.03 -6.71
C SER A 135 -59.78 -0.09 -7.33
N LYS A 136 -59.93 -0.35 -8.64
CA LYS A 136 -59.08 -1.35 -9.34
C LYS A 136 -57.58 -1.05 -9.24
N ARG A 137 -57.17 0.23 -9.16
CA ARG A 137 -55.76 0.64 -9.00
C ARG A 137 -55.24 0.33 -7.60
N GLN A 138 -56.04 0.62 -6.57
CA GLN A 138 -55.75 0.22 -5.19
C GLN A 138 -55.67 -1.30 -5.03
N LYS A 139 -56.54 -2.06 -5.70
CA LYS A 139 -56.47 -3.53 -5.71
C LYS A 139 -55.23 -4.10 -6.39
N ARG A 140 -54.71 -3.44 -7.43
CA ARG A 140 -53.41 -3.82 -8.05
C ARG A 140 -52.25 -3.53 -7.10
N GLN A 141 -52.22 -2.34 -6.50
CA GLN A 141 -51.21 -2.01 -5.49
C GLN A 141 -51.28 -2.94 -4.27
N GLU A 142 -52.48 -3.32 -3.81
CA GLU A 142 -52.64 -4.35 -2.77
C GLU A 142 -52.08 -5.70 -3.22
N TYR A 143 -52.32 -6.13 -4.47
CA TYR A 143 -51.80 -7.39 -5.01
C TYR A 143 -50.28 -7.41 -5.15
N ASP A 144 -49.67 -6.34 -5.67
CA ASP A 144 -48.21 -6.20 -5.71
C ASP A 144 -47.64 -6.16 -4.28
N SER A 145 -48.30 -5.45 -3.34
CA SER A 145 -47.87 -5.39 -1.93
C SER A 145 -48.10 -6.67 -1.11
N MET A 146 -48.86 -7.63 -1.64
CA MET A 146 -49.04 -8.99 -1.08
C MET A 146 -48.10 -10.01 -1.74
N ARG A 147 -47.35 -9.60 -2.78
CA ARG A 147 -46.41 -10.45 -3.52
C ARG A 147 -44.95 -10.05 -3.32
N ALA A 148 -44.72 -8.85 -2.76
CA ALA A 148 -43.45 -8.44 -2.18
C ALA A 148 -42.97 -9.45 -1.10
N PRO A 149 -41.71 -9.91 -1.12
CA PRO A 149 -41.15 -10.69 -0.03
C PRO A 149 -41.09 -9.86 1.26
N GLU A 150 -41.48 -10.46 2.39
CA GLU A 150 -41.41 -9.82 3.72
C GLU A 150 -40.10 -10.21 4.43
N VAL A 151 -38.99 -9.60 4.00
CA VAL A 151 -37.66 -9.84 4.55
C VAL A 151 -37.59 -9.27 5.97
N GLY A 152 -37.56 -10.14 6.97
CA GLY A 152 -37.50 -9.75 8.38
C GLY A 152 -38.61 -8.79 8.84
N GLY A 153 -39.80 -8.87 8.21
CA GLY A 153 -40.94 -8.00 8.51
C GLY A 153 -40.94 -6.63 7.82
N VAL A 154 -40.00 -6.38 6.89
CA VAL A 154 -39.99 -5.18 6.04
C VAL A 154 -40.47 -5.53 4.64
N ARG A 155 -41.38 -4.72 4.09
CA ARG A 155 -41.84 -4.88 2.70
C ARG A 155 -40.88 -4.18 1.75
N LEU A 156 -40.18 -4.98 0.96
CA LEU A 156 -39.26 -4.54 -0.08
C LEU A 156 -39.85 -4.84 -1.46
N PRO A 157 -39.53 -4.08 -2.52
CA PRO A 157 -39.99 -4.40 -3.87
C PRO A 157 -39.45 -5.76 -4.31
N ASP A 158 -40.32 -6.59 -4.88
CA ASP A 158 -39.94 -7.79 -5.62
C ASP A 158 -39.27 -7.39 -6.95
N GLY A 159 -37.99 -7.70 -7.08
CA GLY A 159 -37.19 -7.41 -8.28
C GLY A 159 -37.56 -8.24 -9.51
N ARG A 160 -38.33 -9.33 -9.36
CA ARG A 160 -38.81 -10.20 -10.46
C ARG A 160 -37.70 -10.72 -11.40
N GLY A 161 -36.49 -10.89 -10.88
CA GLY A 161 -35.30 -11.29 -11.65
C GLY A 161 -34.66 -10.17 -12.47
N GLN A 162 -35.02 -8.89 -12.22
CA GLN A 162 -34.33 -7.76 -12.84
C GLN A 162 -32.85 -7.74 -12.45
N VAL A 163 -32.00 -7.40 -13.41
CA VAL A 163 -30.57 -7.28 -13.22
C VAL A 163 -30.25 -5.90 -12.63
N LEU A 164 -29.65 -5.88 -11.44
CA LEU A 164 -29.25 -4.66 -10.75
C LEU A 164 -27.73 -4.51 -10.85
N ARG A 165 -27.27 -3.64 -11.76
CA ARG A 165 -25.84 -3.33 -11.91
C ARG A 165 -25.41 -2.40 -10.77
N LEU A 166 -24.42 -2.79 -9.97
CA LEU A 166 -23.90 -2.01 -8.83
C LEU A 166 -22.37 -1.87 -8.88
N ALA A 167 -21.89 -0.77 -8.31
CA ALA A 167 -20.46 -0.46 -8.25
C ALA A 167 -19.75 -1.22 -7.13
N GLN A 168 -18.44 -1.45 -7.26
CA GLN A 168 -17.64 -2.01 -6.17
C GLN A 168 -17.62 -1.07 -4.95
N GLY A 169 -17.95 -1.60 -3.77
CA GLY A 169 -18.04 -0.81 -2.54
C GLY A 169 -19.25 0.14 -2.48
N ALA A 170 -20.29 -0.11 -3.29
CA ALA A 170 -21.57 0.57 -3.17
C ALA A 170 -22.13 0.50 -1.73
N SER A 171 -22.80 1.56 -1.32
CA SER A 171 -23.53 1.65 -0.05
C SER A 171 -24.97 1.15 -0.19
N LEU A 172 -25.65 0.97 0.95
CA LEU A 172 -27.08 0.66 0.95
C LEU A 172 -27.92 1.82 0.41
N SER A 173 -27.44 3.06 0.49
CA SER A 173 -28.06 4.21 -0.18
C SER A 173 -27.98 4.06 -1.71
N ASP A 174 -26.81 3.69 -2.26
CA ASP A 174 -26.65 3.49 -3.72
C ASP A 174 -27.51 2.31 -4.23
N PHE A 175 -27.66 1.26 -3.42
CA PHE A 175 -28.60 0.17 -3.70
C PHE A 175 -30.04 0.68 -3.71
N ALA A 176 -30.45 1.41 -2.67
CA ALA A 176 -31.79 1.96 -2.50
C ALA A 176 -32.19 2.91 -3.64
N ASP A 177 -31.28 3.80 -4.06
CA ASP A 177 -31.52 4.77 -5.12
C ASP A 177 -31.77 4.09 -6.48
N LYS A 178 -31.11 2.96 -6.78
CA LYS A 178 -31.35 2.19 -8.02
C LYS A 178 -32.67 1.40 -8.02
N ILE A 179 -33.27 1.15 -6.86
CA ILE A 179 -34.55 0.42 -6.74
C ILE A 179 -35.73 1.32 -6.28
N ASP A 180 -35.50 2.62 -6.09
CA ASP A 180 -36.46 3.62 -5.57
C ASP A 180 -37.07 3.23 -4.19
N VAL A 181 -36.20 2.93 -3.22
CA VAL A 181 -36.58 2.49 -1.86
C VAL A 181 -35.92 3.38 -0.79
N ASN A 182 -36.45 3.39 0.44
CA ASN A 182 -35.82 4.09 1.55
C ASN A 182 -34.62 3.27 2.11
N PRO A 183 -33.40 3.81 2.20
CA PRO A 183 -32.23 3.08 2.72
C PRO A 183 -32.43 2.47 4.12
N ALA A 184 -33.27 3.08 4.97
CA ALA A 184 -33.59 2.56 6.29
C ALA A 184 -34.27 1.18 6.27
N GLN A 185 -34.99 0.85 5.18
CA GLN A 185 -35.63 -0.45 5.00
C GLN A 185 -34.61 -1.55 4.67
N LEU A 186 -33.57 -1.21 3.90
CA LEU A 186 -32.46 -2.12 3.59
C LEU A 186 -31.56 -2.36 4.80
N VAL A 187 -31.28 -1.31 5.58
CA VAL A 187 -30.58 -1.44 6.88
C VAL A 187 -31.33 -2.39 7.82
N GLN A 188 -32.65 -2.28 7.91
CA GLN A 188 -33.45 -3.18 8.76
C GLN A 188 -33.47 -4.61 8.21
N ALA A 189 -33.52 -4.81 6.89
CA ALA A 189 -33.43 -6.14 6.29
C ALA A 189 -32.09 -6.83 6.58
N LEU A 190 -30.97 -6.12 6.41
CA LEU A 190 -29.64 -6.64 6.73
C LEU A 190 -29.45 -6.90 8.24
N PHE A 191 -30.00 -6.05 9.10
CA PHE A 191 -30.00 -6.30 10.54
C PHE A 191 -30.68 -7.62 10.90
N ASN A 192 -31.79 -7.96 10.22
CA ASN A 192 -32.47 -9.25 10.41
C ASN A 192 -31.69 -10.44 9.80
N LEU A 193 -30.84 -10.19 8.80
CA LEU A 193 -29.89 -11.17 8.25
C LEU A 193 -28.61 -11.31 9.12
N GLY A 194 -28.52 -10.57 10.24
CA GLY A 194 -27.39 -10.62 11.18
C GLY A 194 -26.28 -9.61 10.91
N GLU A 195 -26.40 -8.77 9.88
CA GLU A 195 -25.36 -7.79 9.50
C GLU A 195 -25.69 -6.37 9.97
N MET A 196 -24.79 -5.78 10.77
CA MET A 196 -24.93 -4.42 11.28
C MET A 196 -24.22 -3.40 10.38
N VAL A 197 -24.97 -2.81 9.44
CA VAL A 197 -24.46 -1.83 8.46
C VAL A 197 -25.33 -0.58 8.47
N THR A 198 -24.72 0.61 8.39
CA THR A 198 -25.46 1.88 8.26
C THR A 198 -25.65 2.28 6.78
N ALA A 199 -26.69 3.07 6.49
CA ALA A 199 -27.10 3.36 5.11
C ALA A 199 -25.99 3.90 4.19
N THR A 200 -25.12 4.77 4.71
CA THR A 200 -24.06 5.45 3.92
C THR A 200 -22.71 4.73 3.95
N GLN A 201 -22.63 3.54 4.56
CA GLN A 201 -21.40 2.76 4.58
C GLN A 201 -21.33 1.86 3.34
N SER A 202 -20.17 1.86 2.66
CA SER A 202 -19.82 0.85 1.65
C SER A 202 -19.94 -0.56 2.21
N VAL A 203 -20.46 -1.49 1.41
CA VAL A 203 -20.74 -2.88 1.81
C VAL A 203 -19.96 -3.86 0.93
N THR A 204 -19.75 -5.10 1.39
CA THR A 204 -19.04 -6.10 0.57
C THR A 204 -19.91 -6.61 -0.59
N PRO A 205 -19.29 -7.05 -1.69
CA PRO A 205 -19.97 -7.69 -2.82
C PRO A 205 -21.06 -8.69 -2.45
N GLU A 206 -20.77 -9.58 -1.51
CA GLU A 206 -21.63 -10.73 -1.22
C GLU A 206 -22.84 -10.34 -0.38
N THR A 207 -22.71 -9.36 0.53
CA THR A 207 -23.86 -8.79 1.26
C THR A 207 -24.87 -8.17 0.29
N LEU A 208 -24.39 -7.44 -0.73
CA LEU A 208 -25.25 -6.85 -1.75
C LEU A 208 -25.92 -7.92 -2.61
N GLN A 209 -25.22 -9.01 -2.92
CA GLN A 209 -25.79 -10.17 -3.62
C GLN A 209 -26.85 -10.88 -2.77
N LEU A 210 -26.57 -11.16 -1.49
CA LEU A 210 -27.52 -11.80 -0.56
C LEU A 210 -28.81 -10.98 -0.40
N LEU A 211 -28.68 -9.66 -0.21
CA LEU A 211 -29.81 -8.73 -0.16
C LEU A 211 -30.57 -8.70 -1.49
N GLY A 212 -29.86 -8.79 -2.62
CA GLY A 212 -30.42 -8.89 -3.96
C GLY A 212 -31.26 -10.15 -4.15
N GLU A 213 -30.71 -11.32 -3.86
CA GLU A 213 -31.36 -12.63 -4.01
C GLU A 213 -32.66 -12.71 -3.20
N GLU A 214 -32.61 -12.29 -1.93
CA GLU A 214 -33.75 -12.27 -1.00
C GLU A 214 -34.86 -11.28 -1.46
N MET A 215 -34.49 -10.22 -2.19
CA MET A 215 -35.42 -9.28 -2.84
C MET A 215 -35.82 -9.69 -4.27
N GLY A 216 -35.27 -10.77 -4.82
CA GLY A 216 -35.51 -11.20 -6.20
C GLY A 216 -34.84 -10.34 -7.28
N PHE A 217 -33.78 -9.60 -6.94
CA PHE A 217 -32.91 -8.89 -7.89
C PHE A 217 -31.66 -9.72 -8.19
N LYS A 218 -31.27 -9.83 -9.47
CA LYS A 218 -29.97 -10.41 -9.84
C LYS A 218 -28.91 -9.31 -9.80
N VAL A 219 -28.24 -9.18 -8.65
CA VAL A 219 -27.17 -8.19 -8.49
C VAL A 219 -25.96 -8.59 -9.33
N GLN A 220 -25.58 -7.70 -10.25
CA GLN A 220 -24.33 -7.79 -11.00
C GLN A 220 -23.40 -6.68 -10.54
N ILE A 221 -22.24 -7.08 -10.04
CA ILE A 221 -21.20 -6.12 -9.67
C ILE A 221 -20.41 -5.83 -10.94
N VAL A 222 -20.36 -4.56 -11.28
CA VAL A 222 -19.74 -4.08 -12.51
C VAL A 222 -18.22 -4.15 -12.36
N SER A 223 -17.50 -4.39 -13.46
CA SER A 223 -16.04 -4.35 -13.44
C SER A 223 -15.57 -2.90 -13.26
N PRO A 224 -14.39 -2.64 -12.67
CA PRO A 224 -13.86 -1.28 -12.59
C PRO A 224 -13.72 -0.59 -13.96
N GLU A 225 -13.46 -1.37 -15.01
CA GLU A 225 -13.31 -0.92 -16.40
C GLU A 225 -14.66 -0.49 -17.00
N ASP A 226 -15.71 -1.32 -16.84
CA ASP A 226 -17.07 -0.97 -17.27
C ASP A 226 -17.63 0.24 -16.50
N GLU A 227 -17.34 0.35 -15.20
CA GLU A 227 -17.73 1.51 -14.37
C GLU A 227 -17.04 2.80 -14.82
N ASP A 228 -15.80 2.71 -15.28
CA ASP A 228 -15.04 3.86 -15.77
C ASP A 228 -15.53 4.27 -17.16
N ARG A 229 -15.81 3.31 -18.06
CA ARG A 229 -16.50 3.57 -19.33
C ARG A 229 -17.84 4.27 -19.13
N GLU A 230 -18.73 3.75 -18.29
CA GLU A 230 -20.02 4.41 -17.96
C GLU A 230 -19.85 5.83 -17.37
N LEU A 231 -18.69 6.13 -16.77
CA LEU A 231 -18.38 7.46 -16.25
C LEU A 231 -17.85 8.39 -17.34
N LEU A 232 -17.00 7.91 -18.24
CA LEU A 232 -16.47 8.67 -19.37
C LEU A 232 -17.58 8.98 -20.39
N ASP A 233 -18.44 8.00 -20.68
CA ASP A 233 -19.68 8.18 -21.45
C ASP A 233 -20.57 9.30 -20.87
N SER A 234 -20.58 9.48 -19.53
CA SER A 234 -21.35 10.55 -18.87
C SER A 234 -20.78 11.97 -19.05
N PHE A 235 -19.61 12.09 -19.69
CA PHE A 235 -18.94 13.32 -20.06
C PHE A 235 -18.65 13.39 -21.58
N ASP A 236 -19.29 12.54 -22.38
CA ASP A 236 -19.08 12.42 -23.83
C ASP A 236 -17.61 12.10 -24.24
N LEU A 237 -16.89 11.35 -23.39
CA LEU A 237 -15.50 10.91 -23.63
C LEU A 237 -15.44 9.40 -23.91
N SER A 238 -14.72 8.98 -24.95
CA SER A 238 -14.37 7.59 -25.22
C SER A 238 -12.86 7.36 -25.02
N PHE A 239 -12.46 6.13 -24.68
CA PHE A 239 -11.04 5.75 -24.53
C PHE A 239 -10.72 4.53 -25.40
N GLY A 240 -9.67 4.62 -26.22
CA GLY A 240 -9.19 3.52 -27.06
C GLY A 240 -9.87 3.36 -28.42
N GLU A 241 -10.69 4.32 -28.84
CA GLU A 241 -11.19 4.46 -30.21
C GLU A 241 -10.46 5.64 -30.88
N ASP A 242 -10.07 5.51 -32.15
CA ASP A 242 -9.52 6.64 -32.91
C ASP A 242 -10.68 7.47 -33.46
N GLU A 243 -10.60 8.79 -33.34
CA GLU A 243 -11.51 9.69 -34.05
C GLU A 243 -11.10 9.77 -35.53
N GLY A 244 -12.07 9.92 -36.44
CA GLY A 244 -11.81 10.12 -37.88
C GLY A 244 -12.00 8.89 -38.76
N ASP A 245 -11.53 8.99 -40.00
CA ASP A 245 -11.56 7.93 -41.01
C ASP A 245 -10.17 7.25 -41.11
N GLU A 246 -10.08 6.11 -41.82
CA GLU A 246 -8.82 5.36 -41.99
C GLU A 246 -7.70 6.15 -42.71
N SER A 247 -8.02 7.33 -43.28
CA SER A 247 -7.07 8.29 -43.85
C SER A 247 -6.29 9.09 -42.81
N ASP A 248 -6.80 9.19 -41.60
CA ASP A 248 -6.28 10.07 -40.54
C ASP A 248 -5.29 9.30 -39.63
N LEU A 249 -5.07 8.02 -39.94
CA LEU A 249 -4.19 7.10 -39.24
C LEU A 249 -2.77 7.14 -39.82
N GLU A 250 -1.81 7.68 -39.05
CA GLU A 250 -0.39 7.70 -39.39
C GLU A 250 0.37 6.55 -38.73
N ILE A 251 1.49 6.11 -39.34
CA ILE A 251 2.36 5.07 -38.78
C ILE A 251 3.10 5.62 -37.56
N ARG A 252 2.95 4.98 -36.39
CA ARG A 252 3.63 5.36 -35.14
C ARG A 252 4.84 4.47 -34.81
N PRO A 253 5.82 4.96 -34.05
CA PRO A 253 6.91 4.15 -33.51
C PRO A 253 6.41 2.92 -32.73
N ALA A 254 7.10 1.79 -32.84
CA ALA A 254 6.81 0.61 -32.00
C ALA A 254 7.28 0.84 -30.56
N VAL A 255 6.45 0.45 -29.59
CA VAL A 255 6.79 0.49 -28.16
C VAL A 255 7.22 -0.91 -27.70
N VAL A 256 8.41 -1.02 -27.10
CA VAL A 256 9.13 -2.28 -26.90
C VAL A 256 9.59 -2.43 -25.46
N THR A 257 9.22 -3.53 -24.80
CA THR A 257 9.67 -3.84 -23.43
C THR A 257 10.78 -4.87 -23.43
N VAL A 258 11.76 -4.74 -22.52
CA VAL A 258 12.84 -5.72 -22.35
C VAL A 258 12.65 -6.55 -21.08
N MET A 259 12.35 -7.84 -21.26
CA MET A 259 12.05 -8.80 -20.22
C MET A 259 13.10 -9.92 -20.12
N GLY A 260 13.00 -10.74 -19.07
CA GLY A 260 13.96 -11.79 -18.74
C GLY A 260 14.44 -11.73 -17.28
N HIS A 261 15.19 -12.76 -16.89
CA HIS A 261 15.74 -12.97 -15.55
C HIS A 261 16.77 -11.90 -15.14
N VAL A 262 17.02 -11.78 -13.83
CA VAL A 262 18.18 -11.07 -13.27
C VAL A 262 19.48 -11.63 -13.88
N ASP A 263 20.51 -10.78 -14.02
CA ASP A 263 21.83 -11.12 -14.60
C ASP A 263 21.86 -11.68 -16.04
N HIS A 264 20.73 -11.78 -16.74
CA HIS A 264 20.70 -12.04 -18.19
C HIS A 264 21.18 -10.84 -19.03
N GLY A 265 21.42 -9.68 -18.38
CA GLY A 265 22.06 -8.52 -19.00
C GLY A 265 21.09 -7.53 -19.66
N LYS A 266 19.84 -7.46 -19.22
CA LYS A 266 18.82 -6.51 -19.74
C LYS A 266 19.27 -5.05 -19.67
N THR A 267 19.65 -4.58 -18.47
CA THR A 267 20.18 -3.21 -18.26
C THR A 267 21.43 -2.96 -19.10
N ARG A 268 22.28 -3.98 -19.32
CA ARG A 268 23.47 -3.88 -20.19
C ARG A 268 23.11 -3.78 -21.67
N LEU A 269 22.05 -4.45 -22.12
CA LEU A 269 21.55 -4.33 -23.50
C LEU A 269 20.98 -2.92 -23.72
N LEU A 270 20.18 -2.42 -22.78
CA LEU A 270 19.59 -1.08 -22.82
C LEU A 270 20.65 0.04 -22.72
N ASP A 271 21.66 -0.12 -21.85
CA ASP A 271 22.84 0.77 -21.78
C ASP A 271 23.55 0.86 -23.15
N SER A 272 23.82 -0.29 -23.76
CA SER A 272 24.49 -0.38 -25.07
C SER A 272 23.64 0.20 -26.21
N ILE A 273 22.32 -0.01 -26.20
CA ILE A 273 21.36 0.61 -27.13
C ILE A 273 21.32 2.14 -26.93
N ARG A 274 21.31 2.62 -25.69
CA ARG A 274 21.27 4.06 -25.35
C ARG A 274 22.63 4.76 -25.56
N SER A 275 23.70 4.02 -25.86
CA SER A 275 25.09 4.52 -25.84
C SER A 275 25.46 5.21 -24.51
N ALA A 276 24.86 4.78 -23.41
CA ALA A 276 24.97 5.39 -22.09
C ALA A 276 25.35 4.35 -21.02
N LYS A 277 25.77 4.80 -19.84
CA LYS A 277 26.10 3.94 -18.70
C LYS A 277 25.23 4.30 -17.49
N VAL A 278 24.03 3.73 -17.42
CA VAL A 278 23.12 3.92 -16.29
C VAL A 278 23.42 2.88 -15.20
N GLY A 279 23.73 1.64 -15.56
CA GLY A 279 23.95 0.54 -14.60
C GLY A 279 25.19 0.67 -13.68
N GLU A 280 26.03 1.70 -13.86
CA GLU A 280 27.12 2.05 -12.93
C GLU A 280 26.67 3.06 -11.84
N GLY A 281 25.48 3.65 -11.96
CA GLY A 281 24.94 4.67 -11.04
C GLY A 281 23.80 4.22 -10.12
N GLU A 282 23.10 3.14 -10.44
CA GLU A 282 21.95 2.65 -9.65
C GLU A 282 22.38 1.89 -8.37
N ALA A 283 21.62 2.09 -7.29
CA ALA A 283 21.89 1.42 -6.01
C ALA A 283 21.69 -0.11 -6.15
N GLY A 284 22.74 -0.87 -5.89
CA GLY A 284 22.74 -2.33 -6.05
C GLY A 284 23.01 -2.82 -7.48
N GLY A 285 23.19 -1.94 -8.46
CA GLY A 285 23.48 -2.30 -9.85
C GLY A 285 22.31 -2.96 -10.60
N ILE A 286 21.08 -2.69 -10.16
CA ILE A 286 19.84 -3.23 -10.74
C ILE A 286 18.85 -2.10 -11.08
N THR A 287 18.16 -2.23 -12.22
CA THR A 287 17.03 -1.37 -12.58
C THR A 287 15.89 -1.54 -11.57
N GLN A 288 15.48 -0.48 -10.89
CA GLN A 288 14.36 -0.47 -9.92
C GLN A 288 13.22 0.51 -10.29
N HIS A 289 13.40 1.29 -11.35
CA HIS A 289 12.43 2.27 -11.88
C HIS A 289 12.05 1.91 -13.32
N ILE A 290 10.90 2.37 -13.81
CA ILE A 290 10.51 2.13 -15.21
C ILE A 290 10.93 3.33 -16.07
N GLY A 291 12.04 3.19 -16.79
CA GLY A 291 12.52 4.19 -17.73
C GLY A 291 11.88 4.02 -19.11
N ALA A 292 11.59 5.13 -19.80
CA ALA A 292 11.19 5.11 -21.21
C ALA A 292 12.06 6.09 -22.03
N TYR A 293 12.44 5.70 -23.25
CA TYR A 293 13.29 6.49 -24.14
C TYR A 293 13.14 6.04 -25.61
N GLN A 294 13.43 6.92 -26.56
CA GLN A 294 13.39 6.64 -27.99
C GLN A 294 14.78 6.42 -28.58
N VAL A 295 14.87 5.58 -29.61
CA VAL A 295 16.08 5.35 -30.40
C VAL A 295 15.70 5.32 -31.88
N THR A 296 16.46 6.04 -32.70
CA THR A 296 16.33 6.00 -34.16
C THR A 296 17.28 4.96 -34.75
N VAL A 297 16.77 4.13 -35.65
CA VAL A 297 17.43 2.99 -36.26
C VAL A 297 17.22 3.06 -37.78
N PRO A 298 18.28 3.05 -38.60
CA PRO A 298 18.13 3.00 -40.04
C PRO A 298 17.74 1.58 -40.46
N VAL A 299 16.58 1.42 -41.10
CA VAL A 299 16.09 0.16 -41.68
C VAL A 299 15.68 0.44 -43.12
N ASP A 300 16.22 -0.33 -44.08
CA ASP A 300 16.00 -0.14 -45.52
C ASP A 300 16.19 1.31 -46.02
N ASP A 301 17.30 1.95 -45.59
CA ASP A 301 17.63 3.37 -45.84
C ASP A 301 16.61 4.39 -45.29
N VAL A 302 15.69 3.98 -44.40
CA VAL A 302 14.72 4.83 -43.71
C VAL A 302 14.98 4.85 -42.20
N ASP A 303 15.08 6.04 -41.62
CA ASP A 303 15.17 6.22 -40.18
C ASP A 303 13.82 5.87 -39.51
N ARG A 304 13.78 4.74 -38.79
CA ARG A 304 12.64 4.27 -37.99
C ARG A 304 12.91 4.55 -36.52
N THR A 305 11.91 5.00 -35.77
CA THR A 305 12.04 5.21 -34.32
C THR A 305 11.42 4.06 -33.54
N ILE A 306 12.09 3.63 -32.47
CA ILE A 306 11.64 2.61 -31.53
C ILE A 306 11.59 3.24 -30.14
N THR A 307 10.52 3.01 -29.39
CA THR A 307 10.37 3.47 -28.00
C THR A 307 10.60 2.31 -27.05
N PHE A 308 11.64 2.37 -26.23
CA PHE A 308 11.95 1.34 -25.24
C PHE A 308 11.32 1.64 -23.89
N ILE A 309 10.77 0.61 -23.24
CA ILE A 309 10.41 0.60 -21.82
C ILE A 309 11.35 -0.38 -21.09
N ASP A 310 12.16 0.15 -20.16
CA ASP A 310 13.00 -0.63 -19.27
C ASP A 310 12.17 -1.13 -18.07
N THR A 311 12.03 -2.44 -17.91
CA THR A 311 11.29 -3.03 -16.78
C THR A 311 12.22 -3.77 -15.81
N PRO A 312 12.10 -3.54 -14.48
CA PRO A 312 12.86 -4.28 -13.48
C PRO A 312 12.78 -5.80 -13.64
N GLY A 313 13.88 -6.51 -13.35
CA GLY A 313 14.00 -7.97 -13.56
C GLY A 313 13.53 -8.85 -12.40
N HIS A 314 13.40 -8.30 -11.19
CA HIS A 314 13.14 -9.05 -9.97
C HIS A 314 11.64 -9.33 -9.75
N GLU A 315 11.33 -10.53 -9.24
CA GLU A 315 10.00 -11.01 -8.80
C GLU A 315 9.14 -10.00 -8.02
N ALA A 316 9.70 -9.20 -7.09
CA ALA A 316 8.93 -8.18 -6.36
C ALA A 316 8.31 -7.10 -7.28
N PHE A 317 8.76 -7.01 -8.53
CA PHE A 317 8.26 -6.10 -9.56
C PHE A 317 7.40 -6.80 -10.63
N THR A 318 6.79 -7.96 -10.34
CA THR A 318 5.86 -8.64 -11.27
C THR A 318 4.74 -7.73 -11.76
N ALA A 319 4.10 -6.94 -10.89
CA ALA A 319 3.08 -5.96 -11.32
C ALA A 319 3.64 -4.84 -12.21
N MET A 320 4.92 -4.48 -12.10
CA MET A 320 5.55 -3.55 -13.05
C MET A 320 5.76 -4.20 -14.42
N ARG A 321 6.22 -5.45 -14.47
CA ARG A 321 6.42 -6.20 -15.72
C ARG A 321 5.10 -6.43 -16.47
N ALA A 322 4.04 -6.82 -15.76
CA ALA A 322 2.70 -6.96 -16.34
C ALA A 322 2.14 -5.65 -16.89
N ARG A 323 2.37 -4.51 -16.23
CA ARG A 323 2.04 -3.17 -16.75
C ARG A 323 2.87 -2.80 -17.98
N GLY A 324 4.16 -3.13 -17.97
CA GLY A 324 5.05 -2.99 -19.11
C GLY A 324 4.49 -3.71 -20.34
N ALA A 325 4.26 -5.04 -20.24
CA ALA A 325 3.69 -5.85 -21.32
C ALA A 325 2.42 -5.24 -21.93
N LYS A 326 1.45 -4.84 -21.09
CA LYS A 326 0.19 -4.23 -21.55
C LYS A 326 0.33 -2.86 -22.21
N SER A 327 1.48 -2.19 -22.02
CA SER A 327 1.76 -0.86 -22.56
C SER A 327 2.66 -0.91 -23.81
N THR A 328 3.02 -2.10 -24.28
CA THR A 328 3.98 -2.30 -25.37
C THR A 328 3.39 -3.09 -26.53
N ASP A 329 3.85 -2.74 -27.73
CA ASP A 329 3.52 -3.41 -28.97
C ASP A 329 4.36 -4.70 -29.16
N ILE A 330 5.59 -4.74 -28.64
CA ILE A 330 6.52 -5.90 -28.77
C ILE A 330 7.27 -6.16 -27.44
N ALA A 331 7.56 -7.43 -27.15
CA ALA A 331 8.40 -7.84 -26.03
C ALA A 331 9.72 -8.49 -26.50
N ILE A 332 10.86 -7.97 -26.03
CA ILE A 332 12.16 -8.62 -26.18
C ILE A 332 12.43 -9.47 -24.95
N ILE A 333 12.63 -10.79 -25.12
CA ILE A 333 12.99 -11.70 -24.03
C ILE A 333 14.50 -11.97 -24.08
N VAL A 334 15.23 -11.49 -23.08
CA VAL A 334 16.69 -11.65 -22.97
C VAL A 334 17.04 -12.92 -22.21
N VAL A 335 17.79 -13.81 -22.85
CA VAL A 335 18.19 -15.12 -22.32
C VAL A 335 19.70 -15.24 -22.37
N ALA A 336 20.33 -15.60 -21.26
CA ALA A 336 21.77 -15.82 -21.26
C ALA A 336 22.12 -17.21 -21.83
N ALA A 337 23.02 -17.24 -22.82
CA ALA A 337 23.42 -18.46 -23.52
C ALA A 337 24.22 -19.47 -22.68
N ASP A 338 24.71 -19.05 -21.50
CA ASP A 338 25.39 -19.88 -20.50
C ASP A 338 24.46 -20.38 -19.39
N ASP A 339 23.48 -19.58 -18.96
CA ASP A 339 22.59 -19.91 -17.84
C ASP A 339 21.35 -20.72 -18.27
N GLY A 340 20.72 -20.38 -19.42
CA GLY A 340 19.52 -21.05 -19.91
C GLY A 340 18.19 -20.36 -19.58
N VAL A 341 17.08 -21.07 -19.78
CA VAL A 341 15.74 -20.61 -19.38
C VAL A 341 15.56 -20.79 -17.87
N MET A 342 15.39 -19.68 -17.15
CA MET A 342 15.18 -19.62 -15.69
C MET A 342 13.71 -19.34 -15.34
N PRO A 343 13.24 -19.58 -14.10
CA PRO A 343 11.84 -19.37 -13.72
C PRO A 343 11.28 -17.98 -14.04
N GLN A 344 12.05 -16.91 -13.79
CA GLN A 344 11.67 -15.52 -14.14
C GLN A 344 11.63 -15.27 -15.66
N THR A 345 12.35 -16.08 -16.47
CA THR A 345 12.22 -16.05 -17.92
C THR A 345 10.90 -16.69 -18.35
N VAL A 346 10.51 -17.82 -17.74
CA VAL A 346 9.19 -18.44 -17.97
C VAL A 346 8.07 -17.48 -17.57
N GLU A 347 8.23 -16.78 -16.45
CA GLU A 347 7.29 -15.73 -16.02
C GLU A 347 7.18 -14.60 -17.05
N ALA A 348 8.30 -14.13 -17.60
CA ALA A 348 8.31 -13.12 -18.67
C ALA A 348 7.61 -13.59 -19.96
N ILE A 349 7.81 -14.85 -20.37
CA ILE A 349 7.10 -15.46 -21.50
C ILE A 349 5.59 -15.46 -21.22
N ASN A 350 5.17 -15.90 -20.04
CA ASN A 350 3.76 -15.93 -19.64
C ASN A 350 3.13 -14.52 -19.64
N HIS A 351 3.85 -13.48 -19.20
CA HIS A 351 3.35 -12.10 -19.24
C HIS A 351 3.19 -11.57 -20.67
N ALA A 352 4.13 -11.87 -21.57
CA ALA A 352 4.04 -11.48 -22.98
C ALA A 352 2.88 -12.20 -23.69
N GLN A 353 2.77 -13.52 -23.49
CA GLN A 353 1.67 -14.34 -24.04
C GLN A 353 0.30 -13.91 -23.49
N ALA A 354 0.19 -13.62 -22.19
CA ALA A 354 -1.07 -13.14 -21.57
C ALA A 354 -1.44 -11.70 -21.94
N ALA A 355 -0.50 -10.93 -22.50
CA ALA A 355 -0.76 -9.63 -23.11
C ALA A 355 -1.01 -9.70 -24.63
N GLU A 356 -0.91 -10.91 -25.23
CA GLU A 356 -1.02 -11.14 -26.69
C GLU A 356 0.01 -10.36 -27.52
N VAL A 357 1.18 -10.10 -26.93
CA VAL A 357 2.27 -9.28 -27.52
C VAL A 357 3.28 -10.15 -28.28
N PRO A 358 3.61 -9.85 -29.56
CA PRO A 358 4.67 -10.52 -30.30
C PRO A 358 6.03 -10.49 -29.59
N VAL A 359 6.77 -11.59 -29.69
CA VAL A 359 8.02 -11.81 -28.95
C VAL A 359 9.22 -11.91 -29.89
N VAL A 360 10.29 -11.19 -29.55
CA VAL A 360 11.63 -11.36 -30.14
C VAL A 360 12.58 -11.89 -29.05
N VAL A 361 13.33 -12.96 -29.33
CA VAL A 361 14.24 -13.57 -28.34
C VAL A 361 15.67 -13.11 -28.59
N ALA A 362 16.26 -12.43 -27.60
CA ALA A 362 17.64 -11.98 -27.63
C ALA A 362 18.53 -12.93 -26.81
N VAL A 363 19.32 -13.75 -27.49
CA VAL A 363 20.23 -14.72 -26.86
C VAL A 363 21.56 -14.03 -26.56
N ASN A 364 21.77 -13.66 -25.30
CA ASN A 364 22.87 -12.82 -24.84
C ASN A 364 24.06 -13.61 -24.30
N LYS A 365 25.20 -12.93 -24.11
CA LYS A 365 26.48 -13.45 -23.60
C LYS A 365 27.17 -14.46 -24.53
N ILE A 366 26.97 -14.36 -25.85
CA ILE A 366 27.66 -15.21 -26.84
C ILE A 366 29.20 -15.05 -26.84
N ASP A 367 29.72 -14.01 -26.16
CA ASP A 367 31.16 -13.80 -25.96
C ASP A 367 31.81 -14.74 -24.92
N LYS A 368 31.03 -15.57 -24.22
CA LYS A 368 31.55 -16.56 -23.26
C LYS A 368 31.89 -17.88 -23.93
N GLU A 369 33.04 -18.46 -23.57
CA GLU A 369 33.52 -19.77 -24.07
C GLU A 369 32.58 -20.97 -23.79
N GLY A 370 31.57 -20.79 -22.93
CA GLY A 370 30.55 -21.80 -22.62
C GLY A 370 29.15 -21.53 -23.19
N ALA A 371 28.98 -20.52 -24.04
CA ALA A 371 27.68 -20.15 -24.61
C ALA A 371 27.11 -21.26 -25.53
N GLN A 372 25.82 -21.57 -25.39
CA GLN A 372 25.11 -22.58 -26.17
C GLN A 372 23.77 -22.06 -26.74
N PRO A 373 23.78 -21.17 -27.76
CA PRO A 373 22.55 -20.60 -28.32
C PRO A 373 21.51 -21.63 -28.80
N ASP A 374 21.97 -22.71 -29.44
CA ASP A 374 21.07 -23.76 -29.98
C ASP A 374 20.30 -24.51 -28.89
N LYS A 375 20.88 -24.60 -27.68
CA LYS A 375 20.19 -25.15 -26.51
C LYS A 375 19.05 -24.22 -26.08
N ILE A 376 19.23 -22.90 -26.17
CA ILE A 376 18.19 -21.91 -25.86
C ILE A 376 17.03 -22.02 -26.85
N ARG A 377 17.32 -22.10 -28.17
CA ARG A 377 16.32 -22.33 -29.22
C ARG A 377 15.45 -23.57 -28.93
N GLY A 378 16.11 -24.69 -28.55
CA GLY A 378 15.43 -25.92 -28.15
C GLY A 378 14.57 -25.77 -26.89
N GLN A 379 15.10 -25.15 -25.83
CA GLN A 379 14.36 -24.93 -24.57
C GLN A 379 13.15 -24.02 -24.75
N MET A 380 13.28 -22.94 -25.54
CA MET A 380 12.19 -21.99 -25.76
C MET A 380 11.01 -22.58 -26.56
N THR A 381 11.29 -23.55 -27.42
CA THR A 381 10.26 -24.31 -28.15
C THR A 381 9.30 -25.03 -27.18
N GLU A 382 9.76 -25.47 -25.99
CA GLU A 382 8.91 -26.09 -24.96
C GLU A 382 7.88 -25.11 -24.35
N TYR A 383 8.16 -23.81 -24.41
CA TYR A 383 7.29 -22.72 -23.91
C TYR A 383 6.46 -22.06 -25.02
N GLY A 384 6.42 -22.67 -26.21
CA GLY A 384 5.63 -22.19 -27.36
C GLY A 384 6.31 -21.11 -28.21
N LEU A 385 7.56 -20.72 -27.90
CA LEU A 385 8.35 -19.79 -28.70
C LEU A 385 9.20 -20.56 -29.70
N VAL A 386 8.70 -20.74 -30.92
CA VAL A 386 9.31 -21.58 -31.95
C VAL A 386 10.14 -20.72 -32.91
N PRO A 387 11.45 -21.00 -33.11
CA PRO A 387 12.28 -20.26 -34.05
C PRO A 387 11.77 -20.35 -35.50
N GLU A 388 11.91 -19.27 -36.28
CA GLU A 388 11.64 -19.26 -37.72
C GLU A 388 12.40 -20.37 -38.49
N GLU A 389 13.65 -20.66 -38.09
CA GLU A 389 14.47 -21.74 -38.65
C GLU A 389 13.80 -23.13 -38.54
N TYR A 390 12.91 -23.32 -37.55
CA TYR A 390 12.16 -24.54 -37.32
C TYR A 390 10.71 -24.46 -37.87
N GLY A 391 10.39 -23.40 -38.62
CA GLY A 391 9.06 -23.13 -39.16
C GLY A 391 8.10 -22.44 -38.19
N GLY A 392 8.63 -21.81 -37.15
CA GLY A 392 7.87 -20.95 -36.23
C GLY A 392 7.76 -19.49 -36.69
N ASP A 393 7.31 -18.65 -35.77
CA ASP A 393 7.04 -17.21 -35.92
C ASP A 393 7.95 -16.31 -35.08
N THR A 394 8.74 -16.89 -34.17
CA THR A 394 9.56 -16.16 -33.21
C THR A 394 10.96 -15.91 -33.79
N MET A 395 11.37 -14.65 -33.90
CA MET A 395 12.75 -14.29 -34.28
C MET A 395 13.72 -14.49 -33.12
N PHE A 396 14.85 -15.17 -33.38
CA PHE A 396 15.95 -15.39 -32.41
C PHE A 396 17.21 -14.68 -32.89
N VAL A 397 17.71 -13.72 -32.11
CA VAL A 397 18.93 -12.96 -32.43
C VAL A 397 20.02 -13.21 -31.38
N ASP A 398 21.15 -13.74 -31.84
CA ASP A 398 22.33 -14.01 -31.02
C ASP A 398 23.16 -12.73 -30.84
N ILE A 399 23.28 -12.22 -29.61
CA ILE A 399 23.89 -10.92 -29.28
C ILE A 399 24.97 -11.01 -28.19
N SER A 400 25.86 -10.00 -28.14
CA SER A 400 26.64 -9.70 -26.94
C SER A 400 26.45 -8.24 -26.54
N ALA A 401 25.58 -8.02 -25.54
CA ALA A 401 25.35 -6.70 -24.96
C ALA A 401 26.64 -6.04 -24.41
N LYS A 402 27.65 -6.84 -24.04
CA LYS A 402 28.92 -6.37 -23.50
C LYS A 402 29.91 -5.92 -24.59
N GLN A 403 29.93 -6.61 -25.73
CA GLN A 403 30.82 -6.29 -26.84
C GLN A 403 30.17 -5.40 -27.91
N GLY A 404 28.85 -5.20 -27.85
CA GLY A 404 28.09 -4.48 -28.87
C GLY A 404 27.75 -5.31 -30.11
N LEU A 405 27.90 -6.64 -30.05
CA LEU A 405 27.70 -7.52 -31.22
C LEU A 405 26.21 -7.74 -31.49
N ASN A 406 25.84 -7.61 -32.77
CA ASN A 406 24.51 -7.87 -33.34
C ASN A 406 23.35 -7.06 -32.71
N ILE A 407 23.65 -5.93 -32.06
CA ILE A 407 22.61 -5.05 -31.50
C ILE A 407 21.80 -4.40 -32.64
N GLU A 408 22.45 -3.95 -33.71
CA GLU A 408 21.78 -3.40 -34.90
C GLU A 408 20.79 -4.42 -35.49
N SER A 409 21.22 -5.68 -35.69
CA SER A 409 20.36 -6.77 -36.18
C SER A 409 19.21 -7.13 -35.25
N LEU A 410 19.34 -6.93 -33.92
CA LEU A 410 18.21 -7.07 -32.99
C LEU A 410 17.19 -5.95 -33.18
N LEU A 411 17.64 -4.72 -33.42
CA LEU A 411 16.77 -3.57 -33.65
C LEU A 411 16.04 -3.70 -35.00
N GLU A 412 16.74 -4.15 -36.05
CA GLU A 412 16.14 -4.51 -37.35
C GLU A 412 15.06 -5.60 -37.18
N ALA A 413 15.37 -6.70 -36.49
CA ALA A 413 14.41 -7.78 -36.23
C ALA A 413 13.14 -7.31 -35.50
N VAL A 414 13.28 -6.37 -34.57
CA VAL A 414 12.14 -5.77 -33.85
C VAL A 414 11.26 -4.92 -34.77
N VAL A 415 11.85 -4.13 -35.68
CA VAL A 415 11.09 -3.36 -36.68
C VAL A 415 10.41 -4.28 -37.69
N LEU A 416 11.09 -5.33 -38.16
CA LEU A 416 10.52 -6.33 -39.07
C LEU A 416 9.37 -7.10 -38.41
N THR A 417 9.50 -7.46 -37.13
CA THR A 417 8.40 -8.08 -36.36
C THR A 417 7.21 -7.13 -36.22
N ALA A 418 7.46 -5.82 -36.00
CA ALA A 418 6.41 -4.81 -35.95
C ALA A 418 5.64 -4.73 -37.27
N ASP A 419 6.35 -4.50 -38.39
CA ASP A 419 5.76 -4.36 -39.72
C ASP A 419 5.09 -5.65 -40.24
N ALA A 420 5.52 -6.84 -39.76
CA ALA A 420 4.96 -8.12 -40.17
C ALA A 420 3.75 -8.58 -39.33
N SER A 421 3.73 -8.28 -38.03
CA SER A 421 2.71 -8.79 -37.09
C SER A 421 1.65 -7.77 -36.67
N LEU A 422 1.91 -6.46 -36.82
CA LEU A 422 1.08 -5.41 -36.21
C LEU A 422 0.79 -4.25 -37.18
N ASP A 423 -0.45 -3.77 -37.18
CA ASP A 423 -0.82 -2.53 -37.86
C ASP A 423 -0.61 -1.33 -36.91
N LEU A 424 0.64 -0.87 -36.81
CA LEU A 424 1.03 0.20 -35.89
C LEU A 424 0.70 1.60 -36.43
N ARG A 425 -0.61 1.89 -36.52
CA ARG A 425 -1.13 3.22 -36.82
C ARG A 425 -1.85 3.86 -35.64
N ALA A 426 -1.92 5.19 -35.61
CA ALA A 426 -2.75 5.97 -34.69
C ALA A 426 -3.06 7.34 -35.32
N ASN A 427 -4.17 7.97 -34.93
CA ASN A 427 -4.44 9.36 -35.33
C ASN A 427 -3.64 10.34 -34.44
N PRO A 428 -2.78 11.21 -34.99
CA PRO A 428 -2.06 12.23 -34.24
C PRO A 428 -2.86 13.52 -33.99
N ASP A 429 -3.90 13.80 -34.77
CA ASP A 429 -4.66 15.06 -34.74
C ASP A 429 -5.75 15.11 -33.65
N MET A 430 -6.12 13.96 -33.07
CA MET A 430 -7.08 13.86 -31.96
C MET A 430 -6.50 14.29 -30.61
N ASP A 431 -7.38 14.49 -29.62
CA ASP A 431 -6.99 14.74 -28.23
C ASP A 431 -6.20 13.56 -27.63
N ALA A 432 -5.15 13.87 -26.86
CA ALA A 432 -4.19 12.85 -26.47
C ALA A 432 -4.73 11.85 -25.44
N GLN A 433 -4.49 10.57 -25.73
CA GLN A 433 -4.76 9.44 -24.84
C GLN A 433 -3.48 8.65 -24.61
N GLY A 434 -3.26 8.18 -23.39
CA GLY A 434 -2.05 7.45 -23.04
C GLY A 434 -2.10 6.78 -21.67
N VAL A 435 -0.94 6.32 -21.21
CA VAL A 435 -0.77 5.63 -19.93
C VAL A 435 0.36 6.26 -19.11
N ALA A 436 0.10 6.49 -17.82
CA ALA A 436 1.15 6.90 -16.89
C ALA A 436 2.03 5.69 -16.55
N ILE A 437 3.24 5.62 -17.11
CA ILE A 437 4.20 4.55 -16.85
C ILE A 437 4.66 4.62 -15.38
N GLU A 438 5.06 5.80 -14.94
CA GLU A 438 5.63 6.04 -13.62
C GLU A 438 5.28 7.45 -13.14
N ALA A 439 5.11 7.64 -11.83
CA ALA A 439 4.88 8.97 -11.27
C ALA A 439 5.62 9.13 -9.94
N HIS A 440 6.17 10.33 -9.70
CA HIS A 440 6.98 10.66 -8.53
C HIS A 440 6.72 12.10 -8.06
N LEU A 441 7.26 12.46 -6.89
CA LEU A 441 7.14 13.81 -6.33
C LEU A 441 8.49 14.53 -6.32
N ASP A 442 8.68 15.46 -7.26
CA ASP A 442 9.91 16.25 -7.38
C ASP A 442 9.89 17.53 -6.51
N ARG A 443 11.07 17.89 -5.99
CA ARG A 443 11.28 19.06 -5.14
C ARG A 443 11.39 20.35 -5.95
N GLY A 444 10.23 20.93 -6.22
CA GLY A 444 10.10 22.25 -6.83
C GLY A 444 9.33 22.21 -8.16
N ARG A 445 9.35 21.08 -8.87
CA ARG A 445 8.43 20.82 -9.98
C ARG A 445 7.05 20.34 -9.49
N GLY A 446 6.99 19.66 -8.34
CA GLY A 446 5.76 19.09 -7.78
C GLY A 446 5.53 17.66 -8.27
N PRO A 447 4.27 17.20 -8.37
CA PRO A 447 3.97 15.91 -8.97
C PRO A 447 4.40 15.86 -10.44
N VAL A 448 5.15 14.82 -10.80
CA VAL A 448 5.62 14.54 -12.16
C VAL A 448 5.18 13.13 -12.53
N ALA A 449 4.68 12.96 -13.76
CA ALA A 449 4.34 11.66 -14.32
C ALA A 449 5.08 11.44 -15.65
N THR A 450 5.77 10.32 -15.79
CA THR A 450 6.27 9.82 -17.08
C THR A 450 5.10 9.14 -17.78
N VAL A 451 4.69 9.68 -18.91
CA VAL A 451 3.51 9.26 -19.67
C VAL A 451 3.96 8.76 -21.04
N LEU A 452 3.38 7.67 -21.51
CA LEU A 452 3.46 7.22 -22.89
C LEU A 452 2.16 7.62 -23.60
N ILE A 453 2.26 8.45 -24.62
CA ILE A 453 1.14 8.78 -25.50
C ILE A 453 0.87 7.58 -26.40
N GLN A 454 -0.37 7.12 -26.47
CA GLN A 454 -0.78 6.01 -27.34
C GLN A 454 -1.44 6.53 -28.63
N ARG A 455 -2.25 7.59 -28.51
CA ARG A 455 -3.06 8.21 -29.58
C ARG A 455 -3.17 9.72 -29.35
N GLY A 456 -3.40 10.48 -30.41
CA GLY A 456 -3.46 11.95 -30.37
C GLY A 456 -2.13 12.62 -30.03
N THR A 457 -2.14 13.94 -29.92
CA THR A 457 -0.94 14.75 -29.61
C THR A 457 -1.14 15.57 -28.34
N LEU A 458 -0.34 15.30 -27.30
CA LEU A 458 -0.39 16.05 -26.04
C LEU A 458 0.40 17.35 -26.18
N ARG A 459 -0.14 18.48 -25.74
CA ARG A 459 0.47 19.82 -25.86
C ARG A 459 0.64 20.52 -24.51
N VAL A 460 1.61 21.43 -24.44
CA VAL A 460 1.77 22.28 -23.24
C VAL A 460 0.61 23.26 -23.14
N GLY A 461 -0.16 23.14 -22.06
CA GLY A 461 -1.34 23.94 -21.78
C GLY A 461 -2.62 23.11 -21.65
N ASP A 462 -2.62 21.84 -22.05
CA ASP A 462 -3.82 21.00 -22.06
C ASP A 462 -4.30 20.63 -20.65
N SER A 463 -5.63 20.53 -20.50
CA SER A 463 -6.26 20.01 -19.28
C SER A 463 -6.24 18.48 -19.32
N ILE A 464 -5.70 17.83 -18.30
CA ILE A 464 -5.52 16.36 -18.28
C ILE A 464 -6.10 15.73 -17.02
N VAL A 465 -6.56 14.50 -17.18
CA VAL A 465 -6.89 13.58 -16.08
C VAL A 465 -6.05 12.32 -16.22
N ALA A 466 -5.39 11.91 -15.13
CA ALA A 466 -4.51 10.75 -15.05
C ALA A 466 -4.96 9.89 -13.86
N GLY A 467 -5.80 8.89 -14.10
CA GLY A 467 -6.47 8.15 -13.03
C GLY A 467 -7.29 9.05 -12.13
N ASP A 468 -6.93 9.13 -10.84
CA ASP A 468 -7.53 10.04 -9.86
C ASP A 468 -6.71 11.32 -9.59
N ALA A 469 -5.62 11.55 -10.33
CA ALA A 469 -4.97 12.85 -10.43
C ALA A 469 -5.56 13.65 -11.62
N TYR A 470 -5.50 14.97 -11.52
CA TYR A 470 -5.83 15.88 -12.62
C TYR A 470 -4.92 17.09 -12.61
N GLY A 471 -4.92 17.87 -13.69
CA GLY A 471 -4.17 19.11 -13.74
C GLY A 471 -4.19 19.76 -15.11
N ARG A 472 -3.29 20.72 -15.30
CA ARG A 472 -3.02 21.34 -16.60
C ARG A 472 -1.54 21.21 -16.89
N VAL A 473 -1.17 20.77 -18.09
CA VAL A 473 0.22 20.59 -18.50
C VAL A 473 0.92 21.95 -18.45
N ARG A 474 1.86 22.13 -17.52
CA ARG A 474 2.65 23.38 -17.37
C ARG A 474 3.95 23.32 -18.15
N ARG A 475 4.52 22.12 -18.26
CA ARG A 475 5.79 21.84 -18.89
C ARG A 475 5.83 20.35 -19.22
N MET A 476 6.39 20.03 -20.38
CA MET A 476 6.74 18.68 -20.78
C MET A 476 8.25 18.60 -21.00
N VAL A 477 8.84 17.48 -20.60
CA VAL A 477 10.28 17.24 -20.67
C VAL A 477 10.51 15.84 -21.24
N ASP A 478 11.49 15.68 -22.12
CA ASP A 478 11.84 14.37 -22.69
C ASP A 478 12.80 13.55 -21.81
N GLU A 479 13.21 12.38 -22.29
CA GLU A 479 14.17 11.49 -21.65
C GLU A 479 15.59 12.08 -21.48
N HIS A 480 15.93 13.13 -22.22
CA HIS A 480 17.22 13.83 -22.15
C HIS A 480 17.18 15.04 -21.20
N GLY A 481 15.99 15.43 -20.73
CA GLY A 481 15.79 16.60 -19.89
C GLY A 481 15.52 17.89 -20.67
N GLU A 482 15.28 17.79 -21.99
CA GLU A 482 14.99 18.92 -22.86
C GLU A 482 13.48 19.23 -22.90
N ASP A 483 13.12 20.49 -23.16
CA ASP A 483 11.75 20.95 -23.09
C ASP A 483 11.01 20.73 -24.41
N VAL A 484 9.87 20.03 -24.33
CA VAL A 484 9.04 19.66 -25.48
C VAL A 484 7.73 20.45 -25.46
N THR A 485 7.27 20.92 -26.62
CA THR A 485 5.99 21.63 -26.76
C THR A 485 4.82 20.71 -27.06
N GLU A 486 5.08 19.58 -27.73
CA GLU A 486 4.09 18.60 -28.17
C GLU A 486 4.68 17.18 -28.11
N ALA A 487 3.86 16.19 -27.75
CA ALA A 487 4.23 14.78 -27.70
C ALA A 487 3.25 13.97 -28.55
N THR A 488 3.77 13.37 -29.62
CA THR A 488 3.05 12.55 -30.61
C THR A 488 2.85 11.11 -30.11
N PRO A 489 2.04 10.29 -30.80
CA PRO A 489 1.88 8.86 -30.47
C PRO A 489 3.21 8.11 -30.34
N SER A 490 3.24 7.18 -29.40
CA SER A 490 4.41 6.44 -28.91
C SER A 490 5.56 7.27 -28.30
N ARG A 491 5.49 8.60 -28.21
CA ARG A 491 6.55 9.38 -27.54
C ARG A 491 6.39 9.35 -26.01
N PRO A 492 7.42 8.94 -25.24
CA PRO A 492 7.42 9.07 -23.79
C PRO A 492 7.72 10.52 -23.40
N VAL A 493 7.03 11.03 -22.38
CA VAL A 493 7.20 12.42 -21.93
C VAL A 493 6.94 12.58 -20.43
N GLN A 494 7.78 13.36 -19.74
CA GLN A 494 7.55 13.75 -18.36
C GLN A 494 6.63 14.96 -18.29
N VAL A 495 5.41 14.73 -17.80
CA VAL A 495 4.37 15.76 -17.64
C VAL A 495 4.44 16.37 -16.24
N ILE A 496 4.57 17.69 -16.19
CA ILE A 496 4.60 18.48 -14.95
C ILE A 496 3.36 19.37 -14.91
N GLY A 497 2.56 19.28 -13.85
CA GLY A 497 1.37 20.12 -13.67
C GLY A 497 0.17 19.47 -12.96
N LEU A 498 0.24 18.17 -12.65
CA LEU A 498 -0.77 17.44 -11.88
C LEU A 498 -0.88 17.98 -10.43
N THR A 499 -2.08 17.88 -9.85
CA THR A 499 -2.35 18.26 -8.45
C THR A 499 -1.83 17.25 -7.43
N SER A 500 -1.69 16.00 -7.84
CA SER A 500 -1.29 14.84 -7.04
C SER A 500 -0.51 13.85 -7.91
N VAL A 501 0.23 12.95 -7.28
CA VAL A 501 0.88 11.83 -7.98
C VAL A 501 -0.21 10.82 -8.37
N CYS A 502 -0.26 10.40 -9.64
CA CYS A 502 -1.16 9.34 -10.11
C CYS A 502 -0.60 7.95 -9.81
N GLY A 503 -1.44 6.91 -9.93
CA GLY A 503 -0.97 5.52 -9.89
C GLY A 503 -0.15 5.16 -11.14
N ALA A 504 0.70 4.15 -11.02
CA ALA A 504 1.41 3.60 -12.17
C ALA A 504 0.46 2.68 -12.97
N GLY A 505 0.35 2.90 -14.27
CA GLY A 505 -0.65 2.29 -15.15
C GLY A 505 -2.01 2.99 -15.17
N ASP A 506 -2.20 4.12 -14.48
CA ASP A 506 -3.44 4.91 -14.61
C ASP A 506 -3.54 5.50 -16.04
N THR A 507 -4.74 5.47 -16.63
CA THR A 507 -5.00 6.06 -17.96
C THR A 507 -4.98 7.58 -17.91
N LEU A 508 -4.30 8.18 -18.89
CA LEU A 508 -4.26 9.62 -19.14
C LEU A 508 -5.15 9.97 -20.33
N MET A 509 -5.96 11.01 -20.17
CA MET A 509 -6.76 11.64 -21.22
C MET A 509 -6.67 13.16 -21.12
N VAL A 510 -6.57 13.82 -22.27
CA VAL A 510 -6.88 15.25 -22.42
C VAL A 510 -8.40 15.44 -22.30
N VAL A 511 -8.81 16.60 -21.76
CA VAL A 511 -10.21 17.03 -21.71
C VAL A 511 -10.31 18.54 -21.93
N GLU A 512 -11.40 18.98 -22.57
CA GLU A 512 -11.64 20.39 -22.90
C GLU A 512 -11.56 21.34 -21.69
N GLU A 513 -12.19 20.97 -20.56
CA GLU A 513 -12.27 21.82 -19.36
C GLU A 513 -11.58 21.22 -18.11
N ASP A 514 -10.77 22.05 -17.43
CA ASP A 514 -10.23 21.78 -16.07
C ASP A 514 -11.30 21.26 -15.09
N ARG A 515 -12.55 21.73 -15.25
CA ARG A 515 -13.68 21.39 -14.38
C ARG A 515 -14.19 19.96 -14.63
N THR A 516 -14.08 19.45 -15.86
CA THR A 516 -14.45 18.08 -16.22
C THR A 516 -13.38 17.12 -15.72
N ALA A 517 -12.09 17.41 -15.98
CA ALA A 517 -10.94 16.67 -15.44
C ALA A 517 -11.07 16.46 -13.92
N ARG A 518 -11.37 17.54 -13.18
CA ARG A 518 -11.59 17.46 -11.73
C ARG A 518 -12.77 16.57 -11.33
N GLN A 519 -13.90 16.64 -12.03
CA GLN A 519 -15.09 15.84 -11.68
C GLN A 519 -14.85 14.34 -11.92
N ILE A 520 -14.13 13.98 -12.98
CA ILE A 520 -13.71 12.60 -13.28
C ILE A 520 -12.79 12.10 -12.16
N ALA A 521 -11.74 12.86 -11.82
CA ALA A 521 -10.80 12.52 -10.76
C ALA A 521 -11.46 12.42 -9.37
N ASP A 522 -12.27 13.40 -8.96
CA ASP A 522 -12.97 13.41 -7.66
C ASP A 522 -13.92 12.20 -7.54
N ARG A 523 -14.58 11.79 -8.64
CA ARG A 523 -15.42 10.57 -8.69
C ARG A 523 -14.58 9.28 -8.62
N ARG A 524 -13.50 9.16 -9.40
CA ARG A 524 -12.58 8.01 -9.37
C ARG A 524 -11.95 7.84 -7.98
N ASN A 525 -11.53 8.94 -7.34
CA ASN A 525 -10.98 8.93 -5.98
C ASN A 525 -12.03 8.48 -4.94
N ALA A 526 -13.28 8.94 -5.05
CA ALA A 526 -14.38 8.47 -4.20
C ALA A 526 -14.66 6.97 -4.38
N ARG A 527 -14.66 6.46 -5.62
CA ARG A 527 -14.77 5.02 -5.92
C ARG A 527 -13.61 4.23 -5.31
N LYS A 528 -12.35 4.61 -5.56
CA LYS A 528 -11.14 3.96 -5.00
C LYS A 528 -11.24 3.87 -3.46
N ARG A 529 -11.64 4.95 -2.77
CA ARG A 529 -11.86 4.96 -1.31
C ARG A 529 -13.00 4.06 -0.84
N ASN A 530 -14.14 4.06 -1.52
CA ASN A 530 -15.29 3.22 -1.15
C ASN A 530 -14.97 1.73 -1.32
N ALA A 531 -14.26 1.35 -2.39
CA ALA A 531 -13.79 -0.01 -2.61
C ALA A 531 -12.79 -0.47 -1.54
N MET A 532 -11.81 0.36 -1.16
CA MET A 532 -10.89 0.07 -0.04
C MET A 532 -11.64 -0.04 1.31
N ALA A 533 -12.64 0.81 1.55
CA ALA A 533 -13.45 0.77 2.76
C ALA A 533 -14.33 -0.48 2.85
N ALA A 534 -14.74 -1.06 1.71
CA ALA A 534 -15.41 -2.35 1.65
C ALA A 534 -14.44 -3.52 1.87
N ARG A 535 -13.28 -3.53 1.19
CA ARG A 535 -12.25 -4.59 1.33
C ARG A 535 -11.65 -4.68 2.73
N SER A 536 -11.45 -3.54 3.41
CA SER A 536 -10.87 -3.51 4.77
C SER A 536 -11.81 -4.02 5.86
N ARG A 537 -13.11 -4.21 5.57
CA ARG A 537 -14.05 -4.82 6.51
C ARG A 537 -14.12 -6.33 6.33
N ARG A 538 -13.46 -7.04 7.24
CA ARG A 538 -13.85 -8.41 7.57
C ARG A 538 -15.31 -8.40 8.07
N ARG A 539 -16.09 -9.42 7.70
CA ARG A 539 -17.41 -9.65 8.30
C ARG A 539 -17.17 -9.97 9.78
N ILE A 540 -17.81 -9.22 10.67
CA ILE A 540 -17.78 -9.50 12.11
C ILE A 540 -19.15 -10.04 12.47
N SER A 541 -19.30 -11.36 12.44
CA SER A 541 -20.47 -11.99 13.07
C SER A 541 -20.31 -12.01 14.60
N LEU A 542 -21.39 -12.34 15.31
CA LEU A 542 -21.32 -12.54 16.76
C LEU A 542 -20.53 -13.79 17.15
N GLU A 543 -20.36 -14.75 16.22
CA GLU A 543 -19.56 -15.97 16.42
C GLU A 543 -18.06 -15.69 16.24
N ASP A 544 -17.70 -14.77 15.34
CA ASP A 544 -16.31 -14.33 15.11
C ASP A 544 -15.76 -13.46 16.25
N LEU A 545 -16.61 -12.90 17.10
CA LEU A 545 -16.21 -11.97 18.16
C LEU A 545 -15.19 -12.60 19.13
N ASP A 546 -15.37 -13.87 19.49
CA ASP A 546 -14.43 -14.64 20.33
C ASP A 546 -13.11 -14.93 19.61
N SER A 547 -13.11 -15.03 18.27
CA SER A 547 -11.87 -15.14 17.49
C SER A 547 -11.09 -13.82 17.49
N HIS A 548 -11.79 -12.69 17.46
CA HIS A 548 -11.22 -11.35 17.46
C HIS A 548 -10.72 -10.89 18.84
N LEU A 549 -11.18 -11.53 19.91
CA LEU A 549 -10.64 -11.36 21.27
C LEU A 549 -9.34 -12.16 21.50
N LYS A 550 -8.89 -12.98 20.53
CA LYS A 550 -7.56 -13.59 20.58
C LYS A 550 -6.50 -12.54 20.28
N GLU A 551 -5.53 -12.40 21.18
CA GLU A 551 -4.36 -11.54 21.01
C GLU A 551 -3.48 -12.04 19.84
N THR A 552 -3.77 -11.54 18.64
CA THR A 552 -2.90 -11.62 17.46
C THR A 552 -1.94 -10.44 17.47
N SER A 553 -0.65 -10.71 17.26
CA SER A 553 0.37 -9.66 17.19
C SER A 553 0.26 -8.97 15.83
N GLN A 554 0.12 -7.65 15.80
CA GLN A 554 0.01 -6.90 14.56
C GLN A 554 1.24 -6.03 14.34
N LEU A 555 1.87 -6.13 13.16
CA LEU A 555 2.93 -5.23 12.73
C LEU A 555 2.32 -4.19 11.79
N ASN A 556 2.17 -2.96 12.29
CA ASN A 556 1.65 -1.84 11.53
C ASN A 556 2.79 -1.14 10.78
N LEU A 557 2.62 -0.91 9.48
CA LEU A 557 3.59 -0.24 8.62
C LEU A 557 3.02 1.00 7.94
N ILE A 558 3.88 2.01 7.73
CA ILE A 558 3.65 3.12 6.82
C ILE A 558 4.75 3.10 5.76
N ILE A 559 4.38 3.00 4.48
CA ILE A 559 5.34 2.92 3.37
C ILE A 559 5.42 4.30 2.70
N LYS A 560 6.65 4.82 2.55
CA LYS A 560 6.96 5.98 1.72
C LYS A 560 8.05 5.63 0.72
N GLY A 561 7.79 5.85 -0.56
CA GLY A 561 8.74 5.63 -1.65
C GLY A 561 8.96 6.90 -2.46
N ASP A 562 9.92 6.87 -3.38
CA ASP A 562 10.24 7.99 -4.27
C ASP A 562 9.29 8.11 -5.46
N ASN A 563 8.86 6.98 -6.03
CA ASN A 563 7.85 6.84 -7.08
C ASN A 563 6.61 6.05 -6.57
N SER A 564 5.50 6.10 -7.31
CA SER A 564 4.30 5.30 -6.99
C SER A 564 4.49 3.81 -7.25
N GLY A 565 5.31 3.45 -8.25
CA GLY A 565 5.50 2.06 -8.66
C GLY A 565 6.20 1.20 -7.61
N THR A 566 7.29 1.69 -6.99
CA THR A 566 8.02 0.94 -5.96
C THR A 566 7.23 0.80 -4.67
N VAL A 567 6.40 1.79 -4.32
CA VAL A 567 5.50 1.71 -3.15
C VAL A 567 4.50 0.58 -3.32
N GLU A 568 3.91 0.44 -4.51
CA GLU A 568 2.97 -0.65 -4.82
C GLU A 568 3.66 -2.02 -4.86
N ALA A 569 4.82 -2.10 -5.51
CA ALA A 569 5.62 -3.32 -5.58
C ALA A 569 6.11 -3.80 -4.19
N LEU A 570 6.57 -2.88 -3.35
CA LEU A 570 6.99 -3.17 -1.98
C LEU A 570 5.80 -3.57 -1.10
N GLU A 571 4.64 -2.93 -1.24
CA GLU A 571 3.43 -3.36 -0.53
C GLU A 571 2.99 -4.76 -0.94
N GLU A 572 2.95 -5.06 -2.24
CA GLU A 572 2.59 -6.39 -2.75
C GLU A 572 3.57 -7.46 -2.28
N ALA A 573 4.89 -7.20 -2.38
CA ALA A 573 5.91 -8.13 -1.91
C ALA A 573 5.86 -8.36 -0.40
N LEU A 574 5.60 -7.32 0.41
CA LEU A 574 5.46 -7.43 1.85
C LEU A 574 4.17 -8.17 2.26
N LEU A 575 3.06 -7.97 1.54
CA LEU A 575 1.81 -8.71 1.77
C LEU A 575 1.88 -10.16 1.26
N GLY A 576 2.80 -10.47 0.34
CA GLY A 576 3.09 -11.82 -0.16
C GLY A 576 3.99 -12.66 0.75
N ILE A 577 4.50 -12.12 1.86
CA ILE A 577 5.27 -12.89 2.85
C ILE A 577 4.31 -13.89 3.53
N GLU A 578 4.56 -15.18 3.36
CA GLU A 578 3.81 -16.25 4.05
C GLU A 578 4.23 -16.32 5.53
N ILE A 579 3.25 -16.17 6.44
CA ILE A 579 3.46 -16.12 7.89
C ILE A 579 2.33 -16.93 8.57
N ASP A 580 2.62 -17.56 9.71
CA ASP A 580 1.62 -18.17 10.59
C ASP A 580 0.54 -17.15 11.03
N ASP A 581 -0.72 -17.58 11.12
CA ASP A 581 -1.91 -16.78 11.49
C ASP A 581 -1.81 -15.98 12.82
N GLU A 582 -0.81 -16.27 13.65
CA GLU A 582 -0.54 -15.59 14.93
C GLU A 582 -0.08 -14.13 14.77
N VAL A 583 0.58 -13.80 13.64
CA VAL A 583 1.13 -12.46 13.37
C VAL A 583 0.53 -11.90 12.07
N GLN A 584 0.00 -10.68 12.11
CA GLN A 584 -0.62 -10.04 10.94
C GLN A 584 0.15 -8.77 10.55
N LEU A 585 0.64 -8.72 9.32
CA LEU A 585 1.20 -7.51 8.73
C LEU A 585 0.07 -6.59 8.24
N ARG A 586 0.18 -5.28 8.52
CA ARG A 586 -0.82 -4.31 8.08
C ARG A 586 -0.17 -3.00 7.61
N VAL A 587 -0.36 -2.68 6.33
CA VAL A 587 -0.05 -1.35 5.80
C VAL A 587 -1.20 -0.39 6.17
N ILE A 588 -0.89 0.69 6.89
CA ILE A 588 -1.86 1.70 7.33
C ILE A 588 -1.95 2.86 6.36
N ASP A 589 -0.81 3.33 5.87
CA ASP A 589 -0.68 4.45 4.93
C ASP A 589 0.45 4.16 3.95
N ARG A 590 0.23 4.51 2.69
CA ARG A 590 1.21 4.37 1.61
C ARG A 590 1.26 5.68 0.83
N GLY A 591 2.43 6.09 0.35
CA GLY A 591 2.49 7.29 -0.48
C GLY A 591 3.88 7.65 -0.98
N VAL A 592 3.92 8.69 -1.81
CA VAL A 592 5.09 9.06 -2.59
C VAL A 592 5.71 10.35 -2.06
N GLY A 593 7.03 10.39 -2.00
CA GLY A 593 7.83 11.51 -1.48
C GLY A 593 8.38 11.30 -0.07
N ALA A 594 9.04 12.35 0.43
CA ALA A 594 9.72 12.35 1.73
C ALA A 594 8.77 12.12 2.92
N VAL A 595 9.28 11.53 4.01
CA VAL A 595 8.49 11.30 5.23
C VAL A 595 8.17 12.63 5.90
N THR A 596 6.88 12.91 6.10
CA THR A 596 6.38 14.18 6.65
C THR A 596 6.03 14.09 8.14
N GLU A 597 5.89 15.25 8.81
CA GLU A 597 5.38 15.33 10.19
C GLU A 597 4.03 14.60 10.35
N THR A 598 3.15 14.64 9.35
CA THR A 598 1.84 13.96 9.39
C THR A 598 1.99 12.44 9.45
N ASN A 599 2.97 11.87 8.74
CA ASN A 599 3.21 10.42 8.76
C ASN A 599 3.78 9.97 10.10
N VAL A 600 4.65 10.77 10.71
CA VAL A 600 5.19 10.50 12.06
C VAL A 600 4.09 10.58 13.12
N ASN A 601 3.18 11.57 13.04
CA ASN A 601 2.03 11.64 13.95
C ASN A 601 1.07 10.46 13.76
N LEU A 602 0.85 10.00 12.52
CA LEU A 602 0.03 8.82 12.24
C LEU A 602 0.68 7.55 12.79
N ALA A 603 1.99 7.38 12.61
CA ALA A 603 2.76 6.28 13.14
C ALA A 603 2.68 6.22 14.68
N ALA A 604 2.92 7.35 15.36
CA ALA A 604 2.82 7.45 16.81
C ALA A 604 1.39 7.19 17.35
N ALA A 605 0.35 7.46 16.55
CA ALA A 605 -1.04 7.21 16.93
C ALA A 605 -1.53 5.77 16.64
N SER A 606 -0.72 4.95 15.95
CA SER A 606 -1.08 3.60 15.51
C SER A 606 0.00 2.55 15.76
N ASP A 607 1.02 2.88 16.55
CA ASP A 607 2.20 2.06 16.83
C ASP A 607 2.82 1.44 15.57
N ALA A 608 2.98 2.26 14.52
CA ALA A 608 3.47 1.83 13.21
C ALA A 608 4.94 2.19 12.97
N VAL A 609 5.66 1.31 12.26
CA VAL A 609 7.03 1.57 11.77
C VAL A 609 6.96 2.24 10.40
N ILE A 610 7.79 3.25 10.15
CA ILE A 610 7.86 3.93 8.85
C ILE A 610 8.99 3.32 8.02
N ILE A 611 8.66 2.85 6.82
CA ILE A 611 9.60 2.39 5.79
C ILE A 611 9.77 3.50 4.75
N GLY A 612 11.00 4.01 4.61
CA GLY A 612 11.40 4.97 3.59
C GLY A 612 12.23 4.30 2.49
N PHE A 613 11.63 4.05 1.32
CA PHE A 613 12.28 3.47 0.16
C PHE A 613 12.82 4.57 -0.77
N ASN A 614 14.13 4.66 -0.91
CA ASN A 614 14.87 5.72 -1.62
C ASN A 614 14.53 7.18 -1.20
N VAL A 615 13.77 7.36 -0.12
CA VAL A 615 13.39 8.65 0.47
C VAL A 615 13.92 8.80 1.88
N ARG A 616 13.95 10.05 2.38
CA ARG A 616 14.36 10.37 3.75
C ARG A 616 13.33 11.26 4.44
N ALA A 617 13.30 11.25 5.77
CA ALA A 617 12.59 12.26 6.55
C ALA A 617 13.31 13.61 6.51
N GLU A 618 12.54 14.70 6.51
CA GLU A 618 13.08 16.06 6.34
C GLU A 618 12.87 16.92 7.59
N GLY A 619 13.95 17.60 8.02
CA GLY A 619 13.92 18.62 9.07
C GLY A 619 13.21 18.16 10.35
N LYS A 620 12.07 18.79 10.63
CA LYS A 620 11.26 18.54 11.82
C LYS A 620 10.68 17.13 11.91
N ALA A 621 10.47 16.42 10.80
CA ALA A 621 9.94 15.06 10.84
C ALA A 621 10.88 14.11 11.62
N THR A 622 12.19 14.26 11.45
CA THR A 622 13.21 13.50 12.18
C THR A 622 13.25 13.88 13.67
N GLU A 623 13.15 15.16 13.99
CA GLU A 623 13.09 15.64 15.39
C GLU A 623 11.83 15.13 16.11
N LEU A 624 10.69 15.12 15.40
CA LEU A 624 9.42 14.60 15.88
C LEU A 624 9.49 13.09 16.11
N ALA A 625 10.03 12.31 15.16
CA ALA A 625 10.14 10.86 15.28
C ALA A 625 10.98 10.44 16.48
N ASN A 626 12.14 11.08 16.68
CA ASN A 626 12.98 10.85 17.87
C ASN A 626 12.30 11.24 19.19
N ARG A 627 11.36 12.18 19.18
CA ARG A 627 10.64 12.64 20.38
C ARG A 627 9.46 11.73 20.73
N GLU A 628 8.68 11.30 19.73
CA GLU A 628 7.53 10.41 19.91
C GLU A 628 7.94 8.93 19.97
N GLY A 629 9.19 8.59 19.62
CA GLY A 629 9.71 7.21 19.66
C GLY A 629 9.40 6.37 18.42
N VAL A 630 9.07 7.01 17.29
CA VAL A 630 8.72 6.34 16.03
C VAL A 630 9.99 5.89 15.30
N ASP A 631 10.10 4.59 15.00
CA ASP A 631 11.19 4.04 14.20
C ASP A 631 10.97 4.35 12.70
N ILE A 632 12.03 4.78 12.03
CA ILE A 632 12.05 5.07 10.59
C ILE A 632 13.23 4.35 9.97
N ARG A 633 12.95 3.33 9.14
CA ARG A 633 13.96 2.56 8.41
C ARG A 633 14.07 3.01 6.97
N TYR A 634 15.30 3.15 6.50
CA TYR A 634 15.61 3.64 5.16
C TYR A 634 16.28 2.54 4.34
N TYR A 635 15.72 2.24 3.18
CA TYR A 635 16.24 1.23 2.26
C TYR A 635 16.42 1.80 0.85
N SER A 636 17.38 1.25 0.11
CA SER A 636 17.61 1.57 -1.32
C SER A 636 17.61 0.32 -2.20
N ILE A 637 17.35 -0.85 -1.61
CA ILE A 637 17.27 -2.15 -2.27
C ILE A 637 16.09 -2.88 -1.66
N ILE A 638 15.15 -3.33 -2.49
CA ILE A 638 13.84 -3.85 -2.04
C ILE A 638 13.98 -5.11 -1.17
N TYR A 639 14.90 -6.02 -1.50
CA TYR A 639 15.22 -7.21 -0.70
C TYR A 639 15.56 -6.89 0.76
N GLN A 640 16.38 -5.86 1.00
CA GLN A 640 16.79 -5.51 2.38
C GLN A 640 15.61 -5.07 3.25
N ALA A 641 14.58 -4.47 2.64
CA ALA A 641 13.34 -4.14 3.32
C ALA A 641 12.49 -5.37 3.62
N ILE A 642 12.42 -6.31 2.67
CA ILE A 642 11.67 -7.58 2.81
C ILE A 642 12.33 -8.45 3.89
N ASP A 643 13.63 -8.73 3.77
CA ASP A 643 14.40 -9.59 4.68
C ASP A 643 14.35 -9.10 6.14
N GLU A 644 14.46 -7.77 6.36
CA GLU A 644 14.41 -7.18 7.70
C GLU A 644 13.00 -7.21 8.30
N ILE A 645 11.95 -7.03 7.48
CA ILE A 645 10.55 -7.15 7.92
C ILE A 645 10.18 -8.61 8.19
N GLU A 646 10.58 -9.57 7.35
CA GLU A 646 10.40 -11.00 7.62
C GLU A 646 11.10 -11.39 8.94
N SER A 647 12.34 -10.93 9.15
CA SER A 647 13.08 -11.14 10.39
C SER A 647 12.38 -10.54 11.61
N ALA A 648 11.78 -9.35 11.47
CA ALA A 648 11.00 -8.71 12.54
C ALA A 648 9.72 -9.50 12.86
N LEU A 649 9.02 -9.98 11.84
CA LEU A 649 7.81 -10.81 11.97
C LEU A 649 8.11 -12.14 12.66
N LYS A 650 9.21 -12.81 12.28
CA LYS A 650 9.71 -14.02 12.97
C LYS A 650 10.05 -13.74 14.43
N GLY A 651 10.65 -12.58 14.72
CA GLY A 651 10.91 -12.11 16.08
C GLY A 651 9.65 -11.83 16.92
N MET A 652 8.48 -11.68 16.29
CA MET A 652 7.17 -11.49 16.96
C MET A 652 6.41 -12.80 17.21
N LEU A 653 6.87 -13.94 16.66
CA LEU A 653 6.28 -15.25 16.92
C LEU A 653 6.54 -15.69 18.36
N LYS A 654 5.55 -16.34 18.97
CA LYS A 654 5.70 -16.94 20.31
C LYS A 654 6.64 -18.15 20.21
N PRO A 655 7.65 -18.28 21.10
CA PRO A 655 8.57 -19.42 21.09
C PRO A 655 7.83 -20.72 21.36
N ILE A 656 8.25 -21.81 20.70
CA ILE A 656 7.76 -23.15 21.03
C ILE A 656 8.49 -23.65 22.28
N TYR A 657 7.73 -24.23 23.21
CA TYR A 657 8.29 -24.95 24.33
C TYR A 657 8.50 -26.42 23.95
N GLU A 658 9.75 -26.87 23.84
CA GLU A 658 10.11 -28.28 23.61
C GLU A 658 10.30 -28.99 24.96
N GLU A 659 9.71 -30.18 25.13
CA GLU A 659 9.88 -30.99 26.34
C GLU A 659 11.25 -31.66 26.37
N LYS A 660 12.20 -31.09 27.12
CA LYS A 660 13.50 -31.71 27.34
C LYS A 660 13.45 -32.63 28.56
N LYS A 661 13.59 -33.94 28.34
CA LYS A 661 13.75 -34.95 29.41
C LYS A 661 14.94 -34.58 30.31
N LEU A 662 14.72 -34.55 31.63
CA LEU A 662 15.76 -34.31 32.64
C LEU A 662 16.28 -35.61 33.27
N GLY A 663 15.40 -36.57 33.53
CA GLY A 663 15.74 -37.84 34.17
C GLY A 663 14.53 -38.69 34.53
N GLN A 664 14.78 -39.96 34.89
CA GLN A 664 13.77 -40.93 35.29
C GLN A 664 14.12 -41.55 36.65
N ALA A 665 13.11 -41.80 37.49
CA ALA A 665 13.26 -42.50 38.76
C ALA A 665 12.14 -43.52 38.99
N GLU A 666 12.49 -44.71 39.49
CA GLU A 666 11.57 -45.81 39.79
C GLU A 666 11.12 -45.75 41.26
N ILE A 667 9.81 -45.84 41.53
CA ILE A 667 9.27 -45.93 42.89
C ILE A 667 9.48 -47.35 43.44
N ARG A 668 10.35 -47.49 44.44
CA ARG A 668 10.65 -48.79 45.08
C ARG A 668 9.92 -49.01 46.39
N ASN A 669 9.70 -47.94 47.16
CA ASN A 669 9.02 -47.99 48.44
C ASN A 669 8.09 -46.78 48.60
N MET A 670 7.10 -46.89 49.49
CA MET A 670 6.23 -45.77 49.84
C MET A 670 6.17 -45.58 51.34
N PHE A 671 6.35 -44.33 51.78
CA PHE A 671 6.30 -43.92 53.16
C PHE A 671 5.12 -42.94 53.36
N ARG A 672 4.48 -42.96 54.53
CA ARG A 672 3.43 -42.00 54.88
C ARG A 672 3.90 -41.07 55.98
N SER A 673 3.86 -39.77 55.72
CA SER A 673 4.21 -38.72 56.68
C SER A 673 2.98 -37.87 57.00
N SER A 674 2.66 -37.72 58.29
CA SER A 674 1.52 -36.91 58.76
C SER A 674 1.64 -35.41 58.45
N LYS A 675 2.80 -34.93 58.01
CA LYS A 675 3.05 -33.53 57.63
C LYS A 675 3.16 -33.26 56.13
N VAL A 676 3.41 -34.29 55.32
CA VAL A 676 3.84 -34.14 53.90
C VAL A 676 3.07 -35.07 52.94
N GLY A 677 2.30 -36.05 53.46
CA GLY A 677 1.52 -36.97 52.65
C GLY A 677 2.25 -38.27 52.31
N ASN A 678 1.97 -38.83 51.13
CA ASN A 678 2.68 -39.99 50.59
C ASN A 678 4.05 -39.53 50.04
N ILE A 679 5.12 -40.17 50.50
CA ILE A 679 6.49 -39.95 50.03
C ILE A 679 6.93 -41.21 49.28
N ALA A 680 7.26 -41.05 48.01
CA ALA A 680 7.84 -42.09 47.17
C ALA A 680 9.34 -42.23 47.49
N GLY A 681 9.78 -43.41 47.91
CA GLY A 681 11.20 -43.77 47.97
C GLY A 681 11.63 -44.31 46.61
N CYS A 682 12.43 -43.54 45.90
CA CYS A 682 12.78 -43.79 44.50
C CYS A 682 14.29 -43.95 44.29
N MET A 683 14.67 -44.72 43.28
CA MET A 683 16.04 -44.72 42.74
C MET A 683 16.05 -44.03 41.38
N VAL A 684 16.98 -43.10 41.18
CA VAL A 684 17.18 -42.43 39.88
C VAL A 684 17.85 -43.41 38.92
N LEU A 685 17.16 -43.76 37.84
CA LEU A 685 17.60 -44.71 36.81
C LEU A 685 18.44 -44.06 35.71
N ASP A 686 18.13 -42.80 35.38
CA ASP A 686 18.72 -42.05 34.26
C ASP A 686 18.64 -40.55 34.56
N GLY A 687 19.67 -39.79 34.20
CA GLY A 687 19.69 -38.33 34.29
C GLY A 687 19.64 -37.76 35.71
N ILE A 688 18.88 -36.68 35.90
CA ILE A 688 18.76 -35.96 37.18
C ILE A 688 17.30 -35.69 37.55
N MET A 689 16.98 -35.84 38.84
CA MET A 689 15.71 -35.43 39.43
C MET A 689 15.89 -34.07 40.11
N ARG A 690 15.16 -33.04 39.67
CA ARG A 690 15.22 -31.67 40.23
C ARG A 690 13.93 -31.35 41.00
N ARG A 691 14.07 -30.67 42.14
CA ARG A 691 12.92 -30.12 42.90
C ARG A 691 12.16 -29.08 42.06
N ASN A 692 10.83 -29.08 42.15
CA ASN A 692 9.91 -28.23 41.37
C ASN A 692 9.88 -28.50 39.85
N ALA A 693 10.58 -29.51 39.33
CA ALA A 693 10.45 -29.89 37.92
C ALA A 693 9.03 -30.42 37.60
N LYS A 694 8.60 -30.24 36.34
CA LYS A 694 7.47 -30.97 35.78
C LYS A 694 7.85 -32.44 35.61
N ALA A 695 6.87 -33.32 35.77
CA ALA A 695 7.05 -34.75 35.66
C ALA A 695 5.76 -35.45 35.19
N ARG A 696 5.92 -36.64 34.63
CA ARG A 696 4.82 -37.55 34.24
C ARG A 696 5.01 -38.93 34.87
N LEU A 697 3.90 -39.60 35.17
CA LEU A 697 3.89 -40.91 35.84
C LEU A 697 3.62 -42.00 34.80
N ILE A 698 4.52 -42.97 34.70
CA ILE A 698 4.46 -44.08 33.75
C ILE A 698 4.30 -45.39 34.53
N ARG A 699 3.26 -46.17 34.20
CA ARG A 699 2.95 -47.48 34.80
C ARG A 699 2.76 -48.48 33.67
N ASP A 700 3.49 -49.59 33.70
CA ASP A 700 3.44 -50.64 32.65
C ASP A 700 3.61 -50.08 31.21
N GLY A 701 4.46 -49.06 31.05
CA GLY A 701 4.71 -48.39 29.78
C GLY A 701 3.63 -47.41 29.30
N LYS A 702 2.58 -47.14 30.11
CA LYS A 702 1.52 -46.16 29.82
C LYS A 702 1.63 -44.95 30.73
N VAL A 703 1.39 -43.75 30.18
CA VAL A 703 1.28 -42.53 30.99
C VAL A 703 -0.04 -42.57 31.76
N VAL A 704 0.05 -42.49 33.10
CA VAL A 704 -1.09 -42.48 34.03
C VAL A 704 -1.41 -41.06 34.51
N ALA A 705 -0.40 -40.20 34.58
CA ALA A 705 -0.55 -38.78 34.85
C ALA A 705 0.42 -38.00 33.95
N GLU A 706 -0.11 -37.13 33.11
CA GLU A 706 0.65 -36.35 32.12
C GLU A 706 1.35 -35.14 32.75
N GLU A 707 0.65 -34.42 33.63
CA GLU A 707 1.20 -33.30 34.39
C GLU A 707 1.18 -33.56 35.91
N MET A 708 2.38 -33.67 36.49
CA MET A 708 2.60 -33.52 37.93
C MET A 708 3.88 -32.73 38.20
N THR A 709 4.08 -32.34 39.45
CA THR A 709 5.26 -31.56 39.89
C THR A 709 5.89 -32.20 41.13
N ILE A 710 7.22 -32.06 41.25
CA ILE A 710 7.98 -32.54 42.42
C ILE A 710 7.97 -31.46 43.51
N SER A 711 7.01 -31.57 44.42
CA SER A 711 6.80 -30.65 45.54
C SER A 711 7.91 -30.69 46.60
N SER A 712 8.55 -31.86 46.79
CA SER A 712 9.76 -31.96 47.62
C SER A 712 10.68 -33.07 47.15
N LEU A 713 11.99 -32.84 47.25
CA LEU A 713 13.04 -33.80 46.93
C LEU A 713 14.01 -33.89 48.11
N ARG A 714 14.13 -35.05 48.73
CA ARG A 714 15.02 -35.28 49.88
C ARG A 714 15.97 -36.42 49.61
N ARG A 715 17.17 -36.33 50.17
CA ARG A 715 18.10 -37.45 50.22
C ARG A 715 18.35 -37.76 51.69
N GLU A 716 18.01 -38.98 52.09
CA GLU A 716 18.05 -39.43 53.49
C GLU A 716 17.24 -38.50 54.42
N LYS A 717 17.89 -37.57 55.13
CA LYS A 717 17.25 -36.59 56.02
C LYS A 717 17.30 -35.15 55.48
N ASP A 718 18.13 -34.91 54.46
CA ASP A 718 18.46 -33.57 53.99
C ASP A 718 17.62 -33.16 52.77
N ASP A 719 17.31 -31.87 52.69
CA ASP A 719 16.58 -31.26 51.59
C ASP A 719 17.51 -31.03 50.39
N ALA A 720 17.30 -31.79 49.30
CA ALA A 720 18.09 -31.72 48.08
C ALA A 720 17.41 -30.87 46.99
N THR A 721 18.23 -30.16 46.20
CA THR A 721 17.81 -29.41 45.01
C THR A 721 17.82 -30.28 43.75
N GLU A 722 18.86 -31.09 43.59
CA GLU A 722 19.01 -32.11 42.55
C GLU A 722 19.50 -33.44 43.15
N VAL A 723 19.09 -34.56 42.56
CA VAL A 723 19.64 -35.91 42.81
C VAL A 723 19.97 -36.54 41.46
N ARG A 724 21.15 -37.16 41.36
CA ARG A 724 21.68 -37.73 40.12
C ARG A 724 21.44 -39.24 40.06
N GLU A 725 21.58 -39.79 38.86
CA GLU A 725 21.58 -41.23 38.56
C GLU A 725 22.33 -42.08 39.61
N GLY A 726 21.76 -43.25 39.93
CA GLY A 726 22.33 -44.23 40.86
C GLY A 726 22.13 -43.91 42.34
N PHE A 727 21.62 -42.73 42.69
CA PHE A 727 21.29 -42.37 44.09
C PHE A 727 19.81 -42.59 44.42
N GLU A 728 19.54 -42.90 45.69
CA GLU A 728 18.18 -42.98 46.24
C GLU A 728 17.70 -41.61 46.74
N CYS A 729 16.41 -41.34 46.55
CA CYS A 729 15.76 -40.11 47.00
C CYS A 729 14.32 -40.34 47.49
N GLY A 730 13.88 -39.48 48.41
CA GLY A 730 12.48 -39.33 48.79
C GLY A 730 11.85 -38.22 47.97
N LEU A 731 10.88 -38.57 47.13
CA LEU A 731 10.10 -37.66 46.31
C LEU A 731 8.69 -37.48 46.89
N THR A 732 8.22 -36.24 46.94
CA THR A 732 6.79 -35.94 47.13
C THR A 732 6.29 -35.30 45.85
N VAL A 733 5.27 -35.91 45.24
CA VAL A 733 4.62 -35.43 44.01
C VAL A 733 3.21 -34.95 44.30
N THR A 734 2.70 -34.04 43.47
CA THR A 734 1.34 -33.48 43.62
C THR A 734 0.23 -34.52 43.35
N TYR A 735 0.53 -35.62 42.65
CA TYR A 735 -0.42 -36.69 42.35
C TYR A 735 -0.45 -37.79 43.43
N SER A 736 -1.65 -38.28 43.80
CA SER A 736 -1.81 -39.15 44.98
C SER A 736 -1.78 -40.67 44.71
N ASP A 737 -2.18 -41.18 43.53
CA ASP A 737 -2.19 -42.62 43.19
C ASP A 737 -0.83 -43.08 42.64
N ILE A 738 0.21 -42.95 43.47
CA ILE A 738 1.51 -43.57 43.21
C ILE A 738 1.55 -45.01 43.73
N LYS A 739 2.27 -45.89 43.04
CA LYS A 739 2.46 -47.32 43.38
C LYS A 739 3.92 -47.72 43.24
N ILE A 740 4.29 -48.81 43.92
CA ILE A 740 5.62 -49.43 43.77
C ILE A 740 5.70 -50.03 42.35
N GLY A 741 6.81 -49.77 41.65
CA GLY A 741 7.02 -50.13 40.25
C GLY A 741 6.65 -49.04 39.23
N ASP A 742 6.05 -47.92 39.66
CA ASP A 742 5.83 -46.78 38.76
C ASP A 742 7.15 -46.06 38.45
N ILE A 743 7.27 -45.52 37.23
CA ILE A 743 8.39 -44.68 36.79
C ILE A 743 7.93 -43.21 36.76
N ILE A 744 8.68 -42.35 37.42
CA ILE A 744 8.54 -40.89 37.38
C ILE A 744 9.55 -40.37 36.37
N GLU A 745 9.08 -39.83 35.24
CA GLU A 745 9.92 -39.10 34.30
C GLU A 745 9.80 -37.60 34.54
N THR A 746 10.92 -36.90 34.67
CA THR A 746 10.99 -35.43 34.76
C THR A 746 11.35 -34.80 33.42
N TYR A 747 10.76 -33.65 33.14
CA TYR A 747 11.02 -32.86 31.95
C TYR A 747 11.02 -31.35 32.28
N GLU A 748 11.76 -30.59 31.49
CA GLU A 748 11.82 -29.13 31.54
C GLU A 748 11.35 -28.59 30.19
N LEU A 749 10.47 -27.59 30.21
CA LEU A 749 10.03 -26.90 29.01
C LEU A 749 11.15 -25.91 28.63
N VAL A 750 11.84 -26.18 27.52
CA VAL A 750 12.90 -25.32 27.01
C VAL A 750 12.34 -24.48 25.87
N GLU A 751 12.52 -23.16 25.96
CA GLU A 751 12.17 -22.25 24.89
C GLU A 751 13.08 -22.48 23.68
N LYS A 752 12.45 -22.75 22.53
CA LYS A 752 13.10 -22.84 21.24
C LYS A 752 12.48 -21.78 20.32
N PRO A 753 13.28 -20.91 19.70
CA PRO A 753 12.77 -20.02 18.66
C PRO A 753 12.21 -20.85 17.50
N ARG A 754 11.16 -20.33 16.84
CA ARG A 754 10.72 -20.80 15.52
C ARG A 754 11.69 -20.24 14.46
N ASP A 755 11.96 -21.03 13.44
CA ASP A 755 12.78 -20.67 12.26
C ASP A 755 11.90 -20.06 11.14
#